data_AF-A0A2M8FQV7-F1
#
_entry.id   AF-A0A2M8FQV7-F1
#
_cell.length_a   1.000
_cell.length_b   1.000
_cell.length_c   1.000
_cell.angle_alpha   90.00
_cell.angle_beta   90.00
_cell.angle_gamma   90.00
#
_symmetry.space_group_name_H-M   'P 1'
#
loop_
_entity.id
_entity.type
_entity.pdbx_description
1 polymer ?
#
loop_
_entity_poly.entity_id
_entity_poly.type
_entity_poly.pdbx_seq_one_letter_code
_entity_poly.pdbx_strand_id
1 'polypeptide(L)'
;MTKKILIGIFILLMGAVGIVGYNFYKNIKKPINTNMLIAVPQNAAILLREQNINALVKKITSTNLIWEELVSNTTSFSTLSNQLRALDSIVQTPQLAPFLADKSLLTSVHLSGANSYDFVFYFTTLLGTSEKEVLNGLKNQLKINPTTRTYDGQTIYTVGLANQKLSFTYKKNIFAFSFSTILIEDVIRQMKADNSLLDNTEFAQILSTTGEIPDGNIFINHQKLPILLAQLVTNSMKEDVLGLKSYASWSALDITLKSNSIMLNGFTLAPEQAAYFASLFKNQSKSLGNQKIKITEVTPRNTAFLYYYSFSNSKQFFSDRKAWLKQQNKFFEYAQFVEKLATDYGLDIEEEFLSTIGNELAFIITEPVSEDVINYQYVIFQTKDSEQTKINLRAIEEKINSGVVENVLFNEFSISQLHLNNLFPKLFGKPFVNSKNPYYTLIDDYVVFGASESAIKTFITDYVAGRTLKNDENFQSFSDQLSANASIFIYNNIARSVNLYKIYADEKFIADIDEKTTFLRKFEAVAFQVNPSKNGLFYNNIYFKYNPVYKQDTRTLWETILDTLIASPPQLVMNHITNTKEVFVQDIAHKIYLISTNGKILWSKQLQEPLVGQVQQIDIFKNGKLQLLFNTKNNIYLLDRNGKNVGNFPTLLKAEATTSVAPLDYDKNRNYRLLIGCNNNQLYNYTLEGNLVDGWEYTPSKSAPSGLIKHFIMGNKDYIVVTTENGKVKVVQRNGKDRLELKNSITNTINNQYLVVGNDLANTFLTSMDTSGNVIKLFFNDKLEQIKPIDNQISDFYFFSPISITPTVNGATYFYCYENTLVANDASQNKLFSLEFSSKITHKPQIFTMPDKTKRIGVVTNSGIYLLNDAGVIEQDFPLAGSTPFMIEDINNDNVLNLVVGEKNLVYMYNLK
;
A
#
# COMPACT_ATOMS: atom_id res chain seq x y z
N MET A 1 23.09 73.84 17.32
CA MET A 1 23.83 72.67 17.86
C MET A 1 23.45 71.36 17.19
N THR A 2 22.15 71.07 17.02
CA THR A 2 21.60 69.82 16.47
C THR A 2 22.13 69.43 15.07
N LYS A 3 22.33 70.42 14.17
CA LYS A 3 22.86 70.18 12.82
C LYS A 3 24.33 69.71 12.81
N LYS A 4 25.15 70.18 13.75
CA LYS A 4 26.55 69.75 13.88
C LYS A 4 26.66 68.35 14.50
N ILE A 5 25.74 68.00 15.40
CA ILE A 5 25.64 66.66 16.00
C ILE A 5 25.21 65.63 14.95
N LEU A 6 24.20 65.95 14.13
CA LEU A 6 23.75 65.08 13.04
C LEU A 6 24.83 64.84 11.97
N ILE A 7 25.61 65.88 11.63
CA ILE A 7 26.75 65.75 10.70
C ILE A 7 27.85 64.89 11.34
N GLY A 8 28.14 65.07 12.63
CA GLY A 8 29.09 64.23 13.36
C GLY A 8 28.68 62.76 13.39
N ILE A 9 27.40 62.48 13.65
CA ILE A 9 26.84 61.11 13.64
C ILE A 9 26.89 60.51 12.23
N PHE A 10 26.59 61.29 11.20
CA PHE A 10 26.65 60.83 9.80
C PHE A 10 28.09 60.48 9.38
N ILE A 11 29.07 61.29 9.78
CA ILE A 11 30.49 61.02 9.51
C ILE A 11 30.97 59.77 10.27
N LEU A 12 30.52 59.58 11.51
CA LEU A 12 30.79 58.37 12.30
C LEU A 12 30.16 57.12 11.68
N LEU A 13 28.93 57.22 11.17
CA LEU A 13 28.24 56.14 10.45
C LEU A 13 28.93 55.82 9.13
N MET A 14 29.32 56.83 8.35
CA MET A 14 30.12 56.65 7.13
C MET A 14 31.48 56.02 7.43
N GLY A 15 32.13 56.41 8.53
CA GLY A 15 33.38 55.80 9.00
C GLY A 15 33.18 54.35 9.42
N ALA A 16 32.11 54.03 10.15
CA ALA A 16 31.76 52.67 10.53
C ALA A 16 31.40 51.81 9.31
N VAL A 17 30.63 52.33 8.36
CA VAL A 17 30.31 51.67 7.08
C VAL A 17 31.57 51.51 6.22
N GLY A 18 32.50 52.47 6.25
CA GLY A 18 33.78 52.37 5.56
C GLY A 18 34.71 51.31 6.18
N ILE A 19 34.75 51.21 7.51
CA ILE A 19 35.52 50.19 8.23
C ILE A 19 34.88 48.81 8.06
N VAL A 20 33.56 48.70 8.15
CA VAL A 20 32.81 47.47 7.89
C VAL A 20 32.97 47.08 6.42
N GLY A 21 32.87 48.01 5.48
CA GLY A 21 33.06 47.78 4.05
C GLY A 21 34.51 47.40 3.70
N TYR A 22 35.51 48.02 4.34
CA TYR A 22 36.92 47.67 4.19
C TYR A 22 37.23 46.31 4.83
N ASN A 23 36.69 46.00 6.00
CA ASN A 23 36.84 44.68 6.62
C ASN A 23 36.06 43.60 5.86
N PHE A 24 34.90 43.93 5.30
CA PHE A 24 34.14 43.05 4.41
C PHE A 24 34.93 42.81 3.12
N TYR A 25 35.51 43.84 2.51
CA TYR A 25 36.36 43.72 1.32
C TYR A 25 37.70 43.02 1.58
N LYS A 26 38.29 43.19 2.76
CA LYS A 26 39.51 42.51 3.22
C LYS A 26 39.23 41.04 3.61
N ASN A 27 38.00 40.73 4.04
CA ASN A 27 37.52 39.38 4.34
C ASN A 27 36.86 38.68 3.14
N ILE A 28 36.62 39.37 2.02
CA ILE A 28 36.50 38.73 0.71
C ILE A 28 37.90 38.23 0.36
N LYS A 29 38.23 37.04 0.87
CA LYS A 29 39.43 36.30 0.49
C LYS A 29 39.48 36.28 -1.04
N LYS A 30 40.54 36.86 -1.63
CA LYS A 30 40.94 36.53 -3.00
C LYS A 30 41.05 35.00 -3.09
N PRO A 31 40.57 34.38 -4.19
CA PRO A 31 40.29 32.95 -4.23
C PRO A 31 41.57 32.16 -4.01
N ILE A 32 41.55 31.15 -3.14
CA ILE A 32 42.57 30.10 -3.16
C ILE A 32 42.37 29.37 -4.49
N ASN A 33 43.09 29.81 -5.51
CA ASN A 33 42.94 29.33 -6.88
C ASN A 33 43.72 28.02 -7.06
N THR A 34 43.22 26.97 -6.43
CA THR A 34 43.34 25.59 -6.91
C THR A 34 41.95 25.00 -6.77
N ASN A 35 41.13 25.30 -7.78
CA ASN A 35 39.77 24.80 -7.83
C ASN A 35 39.84 23.29 -8.11
N MET A 36 39.46 22.47 -7.12
CA MET A 36 39.45 21.00 -7.24
C MET A 36 38.69 20.51 -8.49
N LEU A 37 37.75 21.31 -9.00
CA LEU A 37 36.99 21.05 -10.22
C LEU A 37 37.88 20.91 -11.49
N ILE A 38 39.13 21.41 -11.48
CA ILE A 38 40.07 21.19 -12.60
C ILE A 38 40.56 19.74 -12.70
N ALA A 39 40.50 19.00 -11.59
CA ALA A 39 40.96 17.61 -11.53
C ALA A 39 39.82 16.60 -11.72
N VAL A 40 38.56 17.05 -11.72
CA VAL A 40 37.39 16.17 -11.82
C VAL A 40 37.19 15.71 -13.27
N PRO A 41 37.23 14.38 -13.53
CA PRO A 41 36.97 13.87 -14.87
C PRO A 41 35.58 14.28 -15.39
N GLN A 42 35.50 14.69 -16.66
CA GLN A 42 34.25 15.20 -17.25
C GLN A 42 33.08 14.18 -17.33
N ASN A 43 33.35 12.89 -17.10
CA ASN A 43 32.32 11.85 -17.03
C ASN A 43 31.67 11.73 -15.64
N ALA A 44 31.98 12.61 -14.69
CA ALA A 44 31.33 12.65 -13.37
C ALA A 44 29.81 12.80 -13.50
N ALA A 45 29.07 11.92 -12.82
CA ALA A 45 27.61 11.95 -12.78
C ALA A 45 27.07 12.84 -11.66
N ILE A 46 27.76 12.83 -10.51
CA ILE A 46 27.39 13.60 -9.32
C ILE A 46 28.67 14.21 -8.74
N LEU A 47 28.59 15.45 -8.28
CA LEU A 47 29.61 16.09 -7.45
C LEU A 47 29.01 16.47 -6.10
N LEU A 48 29.71 16.18 -5.02
CA LEU A 48 29.37 16.65 -3.67
C LEU A 48 30.48 17.60 -3.21
N ARG A 49 30.11 18.85 -2.91
CA ARG A 49 31.03 19.85 -2.37
C ARG A 49 30.65 20.13 -0.92
N GLU A 50 31.56 19.78 -0.02
CA GLU A 50 31.43 20.02 1.42
C GLU A 50 32.51 21.00 1.87
N GLN A 51 32.15 21.98 2.70
CA GLN A 51 33.11 22.95 3.23
C GLN A 51 33.88 22.40 4.42
N ASN A 52 33.26 21.54 5.22
CA ASN A 52 33.88 20.96 6.40
C ASN A 52 33.46 19.49 6.56
N ILE A 53 34.31 18.60 6.03
CA ILE A 53 34.02 17.16 6.06
C ILE A 53 33.87 16.61 7.49
N ASN A 54 34.60 17.13 8.46
CA ASN A 54 34.50 16.67 9.85
C ASN A 54 33.12 17.00 10.43
N ALA A 55 32.57 18.17 10.11
CA ALA A 55 31.24 18.57 10.54
C ALA A 55 30.17 17.68 9.90
N LEU A 56 30.28 17.43 8.59
CA LEU A 56 29.37 16.56 7.85
C LEU A 56 29.37 15.12 8.38
N VAL A 57 30.56 14.50 8.50
CA VAL A 57 30.72 13.13 9.01
C VAL A 57 30.15 13.02 10.43
N LYS A 58 30.46 13.99 11.31
CA LYS A 58 29.90 14.00 12.66
C LYS A 58 28.38 14.08 12.63
N LYS A 59 27.79 14.99 11.84
CA LYS A 59 26.34 15.17 11.75
C LYS A 59 25.63 13.91 11.26
N ILE A 60 26.13 13.32 10.18
CA ILE A 60 25.58 12.10 9.57
C ILE A 60 25.72 10.89 10.51
N THR A 61 26.87 10.70 11.15
CA THR A 61 27.12 9.50 11.97
C THR A 61 26.50 9.55 13.37
N SER A 62 26.19 10.73 13.90
CA SER A 62 25.70 10.87 15.29
C SER A 62 24.23 11.22 15.44
N THR A 63 23.57 11.78 14.42
CA THR A 63 22.20 12.33 14.58
C THR A 63 21.23 11.98 13.45
N ASN A 64 21.71 11.39 12.35
CA ASN A 64 20.88 11.14 11.17
C ASN A 64 20.39 9.68 11.14
N LEU A 65 19.09 9.50 11.38
CA LEU A 65 18.41 8.20 11.44
C LEU A 65 18.38 7.50 10.08
N ILE A 66 18.31 8.27 8.99
CA ILE A 66 18.37 7.74 7.63
C ILE A 66 19.70 7.00 7.42
N TRP A 67 20.82 7.64 7.78
CA TRP A 67 22.15 7.08 7.64
C TRP A 67 22.34 5.84 8.51
N GLU A 68 21.92 5.91 9.77
CA GLU A 68 21.98 4.77 10.71
C GLU A 68 21.21 3.55 10.15
N GLU A 69 19.98 3.77 9.68
CA GLU A 69 19.16 2.71 9.13
C GLU A 69 19.79 2.11 7.84
N LEU A 70 20.31 2.95 6.94
CA LEU A 70 20.98 2.50 5.70
C LEU A 70 22.25 1.70 5.99
N VAL A 71 23.09 2.16 6.92
CA VAL A 71 24.34 1.47 7.31
C VAL A 71 24.06 0.14 7.98
N SER A 72 23.02 0.06 8.80
CA SER A 72 22.69 -1.14 9.58
C SER A 72 22.06 -2.25 8.72
N ASN A 73 21.37 -1.88 7.63
CA ASN A 73 20.60 -2.83 6.82
C ASN A 73 21.17 -3.04 5.40
N THR A 74 22.22 -2.33 4.99
CA THR A 74 22.80 -2.48 3.65
C THR A 74 24.34 -2.59 3.67
N THR A 75 24.86 -3.53 2.89
CA THR A 75 26.30 -3.77 2.71
C THR A 75 26.98 -2.59 2.01
N SER A 76 26.31 -1.98 1.04
CA SER A 76 26.82 -0.81 0.30
C SER A 76 27.04 0.39 1.22
N PHE A 77 26.07 0.77 2.05
CA PHE A 77 26.26 1.89 2.98
C PHE A 77 27.18 1.56 4.14
N SER A 78 27.21 0.30 4.61
CA SER A 78 28.22 -0.14 5.58
C SER A 78 29.65 0.01 5.02
N THR A 79 29.85 -0.36 3.75
CA THR A 79 31.13 -0.16 3.05
C THR A 79 31.46 1.32 2.90
N LEU A 80 30.52 2.15 2.46
CA LEU A 80 30.69 3.59 2.36
C LEU A 80 31.01 4.24 3.72
N SER A 81 30.35 3.80 4.79
CA SER A 81 30.61 4.25 6.16
C SER A 81 32.05 3.94 6.60
N ASN A 82 32.56 2.75 6.27
CA ASN A 82 33.95 2.40 6.54
C ASN A 82 34.95 3.24 5.71
N GLN A 83 34.63 3.51 4.44
CA GLN A 83 35.43 4.39 3.58
C GLN A 83 35.45 5.84 4.11
N LEU A 84 34.30 6.36 4.54
CA LEU A 84 34.20 7.70 5.14
C LEU A 84 34.94 7.79 6.48
N ARG A 85 34.92 6.74 7.31
CA ARG A 85 35.72 6.67 8.55
C ARG A 85 37.22 6.65 8.26
N ALA A 86 37.65 5.90 7.24
CA ALA A 86 39.04 5.92 6.80
C ALA A 86 39.45 7.32 6.31
N LEU A 87 38.59 7.98 5.54
CA LEU A 87 38.77 9.35 5.07
C LEU A 87 38.87 10.35 6.23
N ASP A 88 37.94 10.29 7.19
CA ASP A 88 37.95 11.14 8.39
C ASP A 88 39.25 10.95 9.19
N SER A 89 39.70 9.70 9.36
CA SER A 89 40.97 9.39 10.02
C SER A 89 42.19 9.96 9.29
N ILE A 90 42.22 9.89 7.96
CA ILE A 90 43.28 10.49 7.13
C ILE A 90 43.27 12.01 7.28
N VAL A 91 42.11 12.65 7.15
CA VAL A 91 41.95 14.12 7.24
C VAL A 91 42.32 14.65 8.62
N GLN A 92 42.08 13.88 9.68
CA GLN A 92 42.41 14.24 11.06
C GLN A 92 43.86 13.92 11.47
N THR A 93 44.67 13.33 10.58
CA THR A 93 46.06 12.99 10.87
C THR A 93 46.86 14.24 11.23
N PRO A 94 47.52 14.33 12.40
CA PRO A 94 48.23 15.54 12.84
C PRO A 94 49.30 16.04 11.87
N GLN A 95 49.89 15.14 11.07
CA GLN A 95 50.89 15.45 10.06
C GLN A 95 50.31 15.83 8.69
N LEU A 96 49.01 15.57 8.43
CA LEU A 96 48.35 15.91 7.16
C LEU A 96 47.36 17.06 7.32
N ALA A 97 46.63 17.10 8.43
CA ALA A 97 45.62 18.09 8.77
C ALA A 97 46.11 19.55 8.65
N PRO A 98 47.36 19.92 9.01
CA PRO A 98 47.86 21.28 8.84
C PRO A 98 47.99 21.70 7.37
N PHE A 99 48.09 20.74 6.45
CA PHE A 99 48.30 20.98 5.02
C PHE A 99 47.00 21.00 4.22
N LEU A 100 45.86 20.54 4.76
CA LEU A 100 44.59 20.54 4.06
C LEU A 100 43.93 21.92 4.19
N ALA A 101 43.78 22.63 3.07
CA ALA A 101 43.18 23.96 3.05
C ALA A 101 41.68 23.89 3.36
N ASP A 102 41.26 24.62 4.38
CA ASP A 102 39.86 24.80 4.82
C ASP A 102 39.07 23.51 5.13
N LYS A 103 39.71 22.33 5.12
CA LYS A 103 39.08 20.99 5.27
C LYS A 103 37.89 20.74 4.33
N SER A 104 37.85 21.46 3.21
CA SER A 104 36.85 21.29 2.18
C SER A 104 37.10 19.98 1.42
N LEU A 105 36.01 19.26 1.13
CA LEU A 105 36.03 18.03 0.36
C LEU A 105 35.19 18.24 -0.90
N LEU A 106 35.77 17.89 -2.04
CA LEU A 106 35.01 17.62 -3.25
C LEU A 106 34.99 16.11 -3.45
N THR A 107 33.82 15.55 -3.76
CA THR A 107 33.67 14.13 -4.12
C THR A 107 33.02 14.05 -5.48
N SER A 108 33.51 13.19 -6.38
CA SER A 108 32.87 12.91 -7.66
C SER A 108 32.50 11.42 -7.79
N VAL A 109 31.33 11.15 -8.37
CA VAL A 109 30.82 9.79 -8.60
C VAL A 109 30.90 9.44 -10.08
N HIS A 110 31.48 8.28 -10.38
CA HIS A 110 31.73 7.82 -11.75
C HIS A 110 31.27 6.37 -11.93
N LEU A 111 30.92 6.01 -13.17
CA LEU A 111 30.77 4.62 -13.55
C LEU A 111 32.16 3.98 -13.63
N SER A 112 32.39 2.89 -12.90
CA SER A 112 33.69 2.23 -12.73
C SER A 112 33.60 0.75 -13.09
N GLY A 113 33.18 0.46 -14.32
CA GLY A 113 32.97 -0.91 -14.83
C GLY A 113 31.58 -1.10 -15.41
N ALA A 114 31.22 -2.34 -15.74
CA ALA A 114 29.91 -2.63 -16.35
C ALA A 114 28.74 -2.32 -15.42
N ASN A 115 28.87 -2.61 -14.11
CA ASN A 115 27.77 -2.56 -13.14
C ASN A 115 28.15 -1.90 -11.79
N SER A 116 29.25 -1.15 -11.73
CA SER A 116 29.77 -0.54 -10.50
C SER A 116 29.97 0.96 -10.65
N TYR A 117 29.84 1.67 -9.54
CA TYR A 117 30.23 3.07 -9.43
C TYR A 117 31.26 3.22 -8.32
N ASP A 118 32.15 4.18 -8.48
CA ASP A 118 33.18 4.49 -7.50
C ASP A 118 33.30 6.00 -7.32
N PHE A 119 33.94 6.35 -6.21
CA PHE A 119 34.11 7.73 -5.75
C PHE A 119 35.55 8.17 -5.95
N VAL A 120 35.74 9.43 -6.31
CA VAL A 120 37.02 10.13 -6.15
C VAL A 120 36.83 11.24 -5.14
N PHE A 121 37.75 11.32 -4.19
CA PHE A 121 37.79 12.37 -3.17
C PHE A 121 38.96 13.32 -3.47
N TYR A 122 38.70 14.62 -3.42
CA TYR A 122 39.69 15.66 -3.68
C TYR A 122 39.80 16.59 -2.48
N PHE A 123 41.04 16.94 -2.15
CA PHE A 123 41.38 17.98 -1.21
C PHE A 123 42.35 18.96 -1.84
N THR A 124 42.16 20.24 -1.58
CA THR A 124 43.18 21.26 -1.85
C THR A 124 44.14 21.34 -0.68
N THR A 125 45.44 21.35 -0.96
CA THR A 125 46.47 21.58 0.06
C THR A 125 46.91 23.05 0.10
N LEU A 126 47.56 23.45 1.20
CA LEU A 126 48.20 24.75 1.30
C LEU A 126 49.28 24.92 0.22
N LEU A 127 49.47 26.16 -0.25
CA LEU A 127 50.53 26.48 -1.19
C LEU A 127 51.90 26.14 -0.59
N GLY A 128 52.74 25.43 -1.36
CA GLY A 128 54.07 25.02 -0.93
C GLY A 128 54.14 23.64 -0.29
N THR A 129 53.01 22.96 -0.04
CA THR A 129 53.01 21.56 0.38
C THR A 129 53.63 20.67 -0.70
N SER A 130 54.63 19.88 -0.34
CA SER A 130 55.31 18.94 -1.21
C SER A 130 54.62 17.57 -1.22
N GLU A 131 54.76 16.82 -2.33
CA GLU A 131 54.29 15.43 -2.44
C GLU A 131 54.85 14.55 -1.31
N LYS A 132 56.10 14.80 -0.91
CA LYS A 132 56.78 14.07 0.17
C LYS A 132 56.12 14.30 1.53
N GLU A 133 55.64 15.50 1.82
CA GLU A 133 54.94 15.82 3.06
C GLU A 133 53.59 15.11 3.15
N VAL A 134 52.80 15.15 2.07
CA VAL A 134 51.52 14.41 1.97
C VAL A 134 51.75 12.91 2.13
N LEU A 135 52.76 12.37 1.45
CA LEU A 135 53.13 10.96 1.52
C LEU A 135 53.57 10.55 2.94
N ASN A 136 54.39 11.37 3.60
CA ASN A 136 54.84 11.10 4.97
C ASN A 136 53.67 11.14 5.97
N GLY A 137 52.73 12.09 5.80
CA GLY A 137 51.51 12.14 6.60
C GLY A 137 50.69 10.86 6.48
N LEU A 138 50.47 10.38 5.24
CA LEU A 138 49.74 9.14 4.97
C LEU A 138 50.47 7.90 5.50
N LYS A 139 51.80 7.80 5.33
CA LYS A 139 52.60 6.68 5.85
C LYS A 139 52.52 6.58 7.36
N ASN A 140 52.60 7.72 8.05
CA ASN A 140 52.52 7.76 9.52
C ASN A 140 51.14 7.32 10.02
N GLN A 141 50.07 7.73 9.34
CA GLN A 141 48.71 7.36 9.73
C GLN A 141 48.39 5.89 9.45
N LEU A 142 48.66 5.44 8.23
CA LEU A 142 48.27 4.10 7.79
C LEU A 142 49.24 3.03 8.29
N LYS A 143 50.44 3.42 8.74
CA LYS A 143 51.55 2.53 9.14
C LYS A 143 51.91 1.49 8.07
N ILE A 144 51.64 1.81 6.80
CA ILE A 144 51.87 0.96 5.64
C ILE A 144 52.66 1.74 4.60
N ASN A 145 53.68 1.11 4.02
CA ASN A 145 54.40 1.69 2.90
C ASN A 145 53.59 1.50 1.61
N PRO A 146 53.23 2.59 0.89
CA PRO A 146 52.54 2.48 -0.37
C PRO A 146 53.43 1.83 -1.42
N THR A 147 52.82 0.97 -2.24
CA THR A 147 53.38 0.58 -3.54
C THR A 147 53.26 1.75 -4.50
N THR A 148 54.18 1.86 -5.46
CA THR A 148 54.19 2.97 -6.42
C THR A 148 54.16 2.43 -7.85
N ARG A 149 53.46 3.14 -8.73
CA ARG A 149 53.56 2.97 -10.18
C ARG A 149 53.48 4.32 -10.87
N THR A 150 54.18 4.47 -11.99
CA THR A 150 54.07 5.67 -12.82
C THR A 150 52.99 5.45 -13.88
N TYR A 151 52.08 6.40 -13.99
CA TYR A 151 51.06 6.45 -15.04
C TYR A 151 51.09 7.83 -15.67
N ASP A 152 51.33 7.87 -16.98
CA ASP A 152 51.39 9.11 -17.78
C ASP A 152 52.28 10.20 -17.12
N GLY A 153 53.47 9.81 -16.66
CA GLY A 153 54.43 10.72 -16.01
C GLY A 153 53.98 11.30 -14.66
N GLN A 154 52.99 10.70 -14.00
CA GLN A 154 52.59 11.00 -12.62
C GLN A 154 52.67 9.73 -11.76
N THR A 155 53.04 9.89 -10.49
CA THR A 155 53.10 8.77 -9.56
C THR A 155 51.71 8.47 -9.00
N ILE A 156 51.33 7.20 -9.04
CA ILE A 156 50.18 6.65 -8.32
C ILE A 156 50.73 5.85 -7.16
N TYR A 157 50.24 6.15 -5.97
CA TYR A 157 50.52 5.42 -4.74
C TYR A 157 49.35 4.52 -4.41
N THR A 158 49.62 3.29 -3.97
CA THR A 158 48.57 2.35 -3.57
C THR A 158 48.89 1.72 -2.22
N VAL A 159 47.92 1.80 -1.29
CA VAL A 159 47.98 1.24 0.06
C VAL A 159 46.88 0.17 0.20
N GLY A 160 47.21 -0.97 0.79
CA GLY A 160 46.22 -1.99 1.16
C GLY A 160 45.56 -1.64 2.50
N LEU A 161 44.23 -1.64 2.56
CA LEU A 161 43.43 -1.41 3.77
C LEU A 161 42.50 -2.60 3.98
N ALA A 162 42.84 -3.52 4.90
CA ALA A 162 42.09 -4.75 5.22
C ALA A 162 41.60 -5.54 3.98
N ASN A 163 40.45 -5.16 3.42
CA ASN A 163 39.80 -5.81 2.25
C ASN A 163 39.73 -4.93 0.98
N GLN A 164 40.35 -3.74 0.96
CA GLN A 164 40.31 -2.82 -0.18
C GLN A 164 41.68 -2.19 -0.46
N LYS A 165 41.87 -1.64 -1.65
CA LYS A 165 43.07 -0.88 -2.03
C LYS A 165 42.72 0.59 -2.19
N LEU A 166 43.43 1.45 -1.48
CA LEU A 166 43.33 2.90 -1.63
C LEU A 166 44.42 3.37 -2.58
N SER A 167 44.04 4.01 -3.68
CA SER A 167 44.96 4.62 -4.65
C SER A 167 44.88 6.13 -4.57
N PHE A 168 46.01 6.83 -4.65
CA PHE A 168 46.05 8.28 -4.60
C PHE A 168 47.15 8.88 -5.48
N THR A 169 46.99 10.15 -5.81
CA THR A 169 47.97 10.98 -6.51
C THR A 169 47.97 12.40 -5.95
N TYR A 170 49.07 13.12 -6.11
CA TYR A 170 49.21 14.50 -5.68
C TYR A 170 49.86 15.34 -6.79
N LYS A 171 49.18 16.39 -7.24
CA LYS A 171 49.69 17.28 -8.29
C LYS A 171 49.02 18.65 -8.17
N LYS A 172 49.75 19.74 -8.48
CA LYS A 172 49.20 21.11 -8.49
C LYS A 172 48.41 21.45 -7.20
N ASN A 173 48.91 21.06 -6.02
CA ASN A 173 48.25 21.23 -4.71
C ASN A 173 46.87 20.56 -4.58
N ILE A 174 46.59 19.54 -5.40
CA ILE A 174 45.39 18.72 -5.33
C ILE A 174 45.81 17.31 -4.91
N PHE A 175 45.28 16.87 -3.77
CA PHE A 175 45.37 15.50 -3.31
C PHE A 175 44.09 14.78 -3.72
N ALA A 176 44.20 13.81 -4.61
CA ALA A 176 43.08 13.02 -5.10
C ALA A 176 43.26 11.54 -4.76
N PHE A 177 42.22 10.89 -4.26
CA PHE A 177 42.25 9.46 -3.96
C PHE A 177 40.92 8.76 -4.21
N SER A 178 41.01 7.44 -4.42
CA SER A 178 39.89 6.57 -4.74
C SER A 178 40.22 5.14 -4.35
N PHE A 179 39.19 4.35 -4.07
CA PHE A 179 39.32 2.89 -3.95
C PHE A 179 39.39 2.20 -5.33
N SER A 180 39.24 2.96 -6.42
CA SER A 180 39.44 2.53 -7.80
C SER A 180 40.68 3.19 -8.40
N THR A 181 41.70 2.39 -8.70
CA THR A 181 42.94 2.90 -9.31
C THR A 181 42.69 3.47 -10.71
N ILE A 182 41.70 2.96 -11.44
CA ILE A 182 41.32 3.44 -12.78
C ILE A 182 40.82 4.89 -12.70
N LEU A 183 40.04 5.24 -11.68
CA LEU A 183 39.57 6.62 -11.52
C LEU A 183 40.72 7.59 -11.20
N ILE A 184 41.79 7.13 -10.54
CA ILE A 184 42.99 7.97 -10.35
C ILE A 184 43.75 8.18 -11.66
N GLU A 185 43.76 7.21 -12.56
CA GLU A 185 44.27 7.42 -13.92
C GLU A 185 43.43 8.46 -14.67
N ASP A 186 42.09 8.43 -14.53
CA ASP A 186 41.20 9.45 -15.09
C ASP A 186 41.49 10.85 -14.55
N VAL A 187 41.71 10.99 -13.24
CA VAL A 187 42.12 12.26 -12.64
C VAL A 187 43.43 12.76 -13.25
N ILE A 188 44.43 11.88 -13.39
CA ILE A 188 45.73 12.26 -13.98
C ILE A 188 45.56 12.73 -15.44
N ARG A 189 44.74 12.01 -16.24
CA ARG A 189 44.40 12.40 -17.61
C ARG A 189 43.72 13.77 -17.63
N GLN A 190 42.74 14.00 -16.75
CA GLN A 190 42.00 15.26 -16.66
C GLN A 190 42.89 16.44 -16.27
N MET A 191 43.81 16.26 -15.31
CA MET A 191 44.72 17.32 -14.85
C MET A 191 45.76 17.76 -15.90
N LYS A 192 45.91 16.98 -16.97
CA LYS A 192 46.74 17.29 -18.13
C LYS A 192 45.96 17.86 -19.31
N ALA A 193 44.64 17.66 -19.35
CA ALA A 193 43.80 18.21 -20.41
C ALA A 193 43.80 19.75 -20.33
N ASP A 194 43.63 20.39 -21.50
CA ASP A 194 43.56 21.84 -21.63
C ASP A 194 42.22 22.42 -21.18
N ASN A 195 41.20 21.57 -20.98
CA ASN A 195 39.87 21.94 -20.53
C ASN A 195 39.48 21.20 -19.25
N SER A 196 38.53 21.77 -18.52
CA SER A 196 38.00 21.28 -17.25
C SER A 196 36.49 21.51 -17.16
N LEU A 197 35.87 21.07 -16.06
CA LEU A 197 34.47 21.42 -15.80
C LEU A 197 34.22 22.93 -15.71
N LEU A 198 35.23 23.73 -15.34
CA LEU A 198 35.08 25.18 -15.26
C LEU A 198 35.00 25.85 -16.64
N ASP A 199 35.52 25.19 -17.66
CA ASP A 199 35.44 25.63 -19.05
C ASP A 199 34.10 25.24 -19.70
N ASN A 200 33.31 24.38 -19.03
CA ASN A 200 31.94 24.10 -19.42
C ASN A 200 31.03 25.26 -18.97
N THR A 201 30.49 25.99 -19.95
CA THR A 201 29.67 27.19 -19.73
C THR A 201 28.39 26.91 -18.95
N GLU A 202 27.73 25.78 -19.21
CA GLU A 202 26.52 25.35 -18.50
C GLU A 202 26.82 25.01 -17.03
N PHE A 203 27.94 24.33 -16.77
CA PHE A 203 28.39 24.01 -15.41
C PHE A 203 28.84 25.27 -14.66
N ALA A 204 29.59 26.17 -15.30
CA ALA A 204 30.00 27.44 -14.69
C ALA A 204 28.77 28.30 -14.32
N GLN A 205 27.73 28.29 -15.16
CA GLN A 205 26.47 28.97 -14.87
C GLN A 205 25.78 28.37 -13.64
N ILE A 206 25.62 27.04 -13.57
CA ILE A 206 24.95 26.43 -12.40
C ILE A 206 25.80 26.56 -11.13
N LEU A 207 27.13 26.54 -11.24
CA LEU A 207 28.03 26.76 -10.11
C LEU A 207 27.79 28.14 -9.46
N SER A 208 27.51 29.16 -10.27
CA SER A 208 27.22 30.51 -9.80
C SER A 208 25.90 30.66 -9.02
N THR A 209 25.01 29.66 -9.08
CA THR A 209 23.74 29.70 -8.34
C THR A 209 23.83 29.13 -6.93
N THR A 210 24.99 28.59 -6.53
CA THR A 210 25.18 27.95 -5.23
C THR A 210 25.63 28.92 -4.15
N GLY A 211 25.07 28.77 -2.96
CA GLY A 211 25.52 29.45 -1.75
C GLY A 211 26.57 28.65 -0.98
N GLU A 212 27.20 29.30 -0.01
CA GLU A 212 27.99 28.65 1.04
C GLU A 212 27.05 28.16 2.14
N ILE A 213 26.68 26.87 2.11
CA ILE A 213 25.72 26.26 3.05
C ILE A 213 26.45 25.21 3.91
N PRO A 214 26.14 25.09 5.23
CA PRO A 214 26.87 24.21 6.15
C PRO A 214 26.82 22.71 5.86
N ASP A 215 25.80 22.23 5.16
CA ASP A 215 25.62 20.80 4.85
C ASP A 215 26.08 20.42 3.43
N GLY A 216 26.67 21.38 2.70
CA GLY A 216 27.24 21.18 1.38
C GLY A 216 26.27 21.39 0.21
N ASN A 217 26.81 21.21 -1.00
CA ASN A 217 26.08 21.30 -2.26
C ASN A 217 26.25 19.99 -3.05
N ILE A 218 25.21 19.58 -3.76
CA ILE A 218 25.23 18.50 -4.74
C ILE A 218 25.03 19.05 -6.15
N PHE A 219 25.90 18.64 -7.07
CA PHE A 219 25.76 18.93 -8.50
C PHE A 219 25.42 17.63 -9.23
N ILE A 220 24.42 17.69 -10.12
CA ILE A 220 23.95 16.52 -10.86
C ILE A 220 24.15 16.78 -12.34
N ASN A 221 24.89 15.89 -13.00
CA ASN A 221 25.03 15.89 -14.45
C ASN A 221 23.92 15.02 -15.07
N HIS A 222 22.89 15.66 -15.62
CA HIS A 222 21.72 14.95 -16.15
C HIS A 222 22.03 14.12 -17.40
N GLN A 223 23.15 14.37 -18.08
CA GLN A 223 23.57 13.56 -19.22
C GLN A 223 24.32 12.27 -18.78
N LYS A 224 24.81 12.22 -17.55
CA LYS A 224 25.63 11.11 -17.03
C LYS A 224 24.92 10.28 -15.96
N LEU A 225 24.14 10.92 -15.07
CA LEU A 225 23.38 10.23 -14.03
C LEU A 225 22.48 9.10 -14.57
N PRO A 226 21.73 9.27 -15.67
CA PRO A 226 20.90 8.19 -16.21
C PRO A 226 21.67 6.93 -16.61
N ILE A 227 22.96 7.06 -16.95
CA ILE A 227 23.82 5.91 -17.28
C ILE A 227 24.07 5.05 -16.04
N LEU A 228 24.17 5.66 -14.86
CA LEU A 228 24.27 4.95 -13.58
C LEU A 228 22.93 4.30 -13.21
N LEU A 229 21.83 5.06 -13.31
CA LEU A 229 20.50 4.56 -12.97
C LEU A 229 20.07 3.40 -13.87
N ALA A 230 20.50 3.38 -15.12
CA ALA A 230 20.23 2.27 -16.05
C ALA A 230 20.82 0.92 -15.58
N GLN A 231 21.77 0.91 -14.65
CA GLN A 231 22.32 -0.33 -14.06
C GLN A 231 21.46 -0.90 -12.93
N LEU A 232 20.47 -0.14 -12.46
CA LEU A 232 19.59 -0.51 -11.36
C LEU A 232 18.23 -1.06 -11.83
N VAL A 233 17.93 -0.94 -13.11
CA VAL A 233 16.63 -1.28 -13.68
C VAL A 233 16.69 -2.46 -14.64
N THR A 234 15.53 -3.08 -14.86
CA THR A 234 15.37 -4.16 -15.84
C THR A 234 15.78 -3.74 -17.26
N ASN A 235 16.14 -4.72 -18.10
CA ASN A 235 16.53 -4.45 -19.48
C ASN A 235 15.46 -3.70 -20.28
N SER A 236 14.18 -3.98 -20.03
CA SER A 236 13.06 -3.29 -20.69
C SER A 236 12.95 -1.81 -20.31
N MET A 237 13.43 -1.42 -19.13
CA MET A 237 13.39 -0.04 -18.62
C MET A 237 14.66 0.76 -18.92
N LYS A 238 15.74 0.12 -19.38
CA LYS A 238 17.04 0.80 -19.61
C LYS A 238 16.92 1.95 -20.60
N GLU A 239 16.23 1.77 -21.72
CA GLU A 239 16.06 2.83 -22.71
C GLU A 239 15.29 4.04 -22.14
N ASP A 240 14.29 3.77 -21.30
CA ASP A 240 13.48 4.81 -20.67
C ASP A 240 14.27 5.63 -19.67
N VAL A 241 15.05 4.95 -18.82
CA VAL A 241 15.97 5.61 -17.91
C VAL A 241 17.02 6.40 -18.69
N LEU A 242 17.62 5.83 -19.74
CA LEU A 242 18.59 6.54 -20.59
C LEU A 242 17.98 7.75 -21.32
N GLY A 243 16.67 7.74 -21.59
CA GLY A 243 15.95 8.89 -22.15
C GLY A 243 16.01 10.14 -21.26
N LEU A 244 16.19 9.98 -19.95
CA LEU A 244 16.33 11.08 -18.99
C LEU A 244 17.58 11.93 -19.23
N LYS A 245 18.52 11.50 -20.09
CA LYS A 245 19.64 12.34 -20.55
C LYS A 245 19.20 13.65 -21.19
N SER A 246 17.98 13.67 -21.74
CA SER A 246 17.37 14.83 -22.35
C SER A 246 16.58 15.70 -21.37
N TYR A 247 16.62 15.41 -20.06
CA TYR A 247 15.86 16.16 -19.06
C TYR A 247 16.33 17.62 -18.92
N ALA A 248 17.63 17.81 -18.68
CA ALA A 248 18.30 19.09 -18.46
C ALA A 248 19.82 18.92 -18.65
N SER A 249 20.60 19.98 -18.43
CA SER A 249 22.06 19.94 -18.46
C SER A 249 22.63 19.58 -17.07
N TRP A 250 22.62 20.52 -16.13
CA TRP A 250 23.12 20.34 -14.78
C TRP A 250 22.12 20.84 -13.73
N SER A 251 22.15 20.25 -12.55
CA SER A 251 21.59 20.86 -11.34
C SER A 251 22.68 21.22 -10.35
N ALA A 252 22.43 22.25 -9.56
CA ALA A 252 23.16 22.54 -8.34
C ALA A 252 22.15 22.77 -7.21
N LEU A 253 22.25 21.95 -6.17
CA LEU A 253 21.29 21.89 -5.08
C LEU A 253 22.05 22.00 -3.76
N ASP A 254 21.56 22.85 -2.88
CA ASP A 254 22.04 22.98 -1.52
C ASP A 254 21.40 21.91 -0.65
N ILE A 255 22.20 21.26 0.18
CA ILE A 255 21.77 20.18 1.06
C ILE A 255 21.32 20.78 2.39
N THR A 256 20.26 20.22 2.96
CA THR A 256 19.88 20.46 4.35
C THR A 256 19.56 19.13 5.01
N LEU A 257 20.36 18.76 6.01
CA LEU A 257 20.23 17.52 6.76
C LEU A 257 19.52 17.78 8.09
N LYS A 258 18.42 17.06 8.32
CA LYS A 258 17.75 16.91 9.62
C LYS A 258 17.96 15.48 10.13
N SER A 259 17.47 15.18 11.34
CA SER A 259 17.62 13.83 11.92
C SER A 259 16.89 12.76 11.11
N ASN A 260 15.67 13.03 10.64
CA ASN A 260 14.81 12.09 9.92
C ASN A 260 14.45 12.53 8.48
N SER A 261 15.13 13.55 7.94
CA SER A 261 14.86 14.00 6.58
C SER A 261 16.06 14.67 5.92
N ILE A 262 16.06 14.63 4.59
CA ILE A 262 17.03 15.29 3.71
C ILE A 262 16.24 16.20 2.77
N MET A 263 16.67 17.45 2.65
CA MET A 263 16.09 18.41 1.71
C MET A 263 17.18 18.92 0.77
N LEU A 264 16.88 19.01 -0.52
CA LEU A 264 17.75 19.58 -1.55
C LEU A 264 17.01 20.71 -2.25
N ASN A 265 17.55 21.92 -2.19
CA ASN A 265 16.96 23.10 -2.84
C ASN A 265 17.96 23.75 -3.78
N GLY A 266 17.54 24.17 -4.96
CA GLY A 266 18.45 24.90 -5.86
C GLY A 266 17.95 24.92 -7.29
N PHE A 267 18.88 25.02 -8.23
CA PHE A 267 18.52 25.24 -9.64
C PHE A 267 18.94 24.10 -10.55
N THR A 268 18.17 23.91 -11.60
CA THR A 268 18.44 23.04 -12.75
C THR A 268 18.52 23.93 -13.98
N LEU A 269 19.56 23.76 -14.79
CA LEU A 269 19.75 24.52 -16.03
C LEU A 269 19.28 23.69 -17.22
N ALA A 270 18.32 24.24 -17.96
CA ALA A 270 17.88 23.75 -19.26
C ALA A 270 17.93 24.92 -20.25
N PRO A 271 19.08 25.14 -20.92
CA PRO A 271 19.25 26.23 -21.87
C PRO A 271 18.20 26.16 -22.98
N GLU A 272 17.66 27.32 -23.35
CA GLU A 272 16.53 27.38 -24.28
C GLU A 272 16.85 26.86 -25.68
N GLN A 273 18.12 26.90 -26.08
CA GLN A 273 18.56 26.40 -27.39
C GLN A 273 18.73 24.87 -27.44
N ALA A 274 18.80 24.19 -26.28
CA ALA A 274 19.29 22.83 -26.17
C ALA A 274 18.18 21.74 -26.13
N ALA A 275 16.94 22.08 -26.49
CA ALA A 275 15.81 21.13 -26.62
C ALA A 275 15.59 20.20 -25.42
N TYR A 276 15.98 20.58 -24.20
CA TYR A 276 15.80 19.76 -23.00
C TYR A 276 14.32 19.67 -22.59
N PHE A 277 13.89 18.56 -21.98
CA PHE A 277 12.50 18.35 -21.55
C PHE A 277 12.01 19.43 -20.57
N ALA A 278 12.83 19.82 -19.58
CA ALA A 278 12.45 20.85 -18.62
C ALA A 278 12.08 22.19 -19.30
N SER A 279 12.70 22.50 -20.46
CA SER A 279 12.42 23.72 -21.22
C SER A 279 10.98 23.84 -21.72
N LEU A 280 10.23 22.71 -21.82
CA LEU A 280 8.79 22.72 -22.14
C LEU A 280 7.95 23.51 -21.14
N PHE A 281 8.43 23.62 -19.90
CA PHE A 281 7.72 24.30 -18.82
C PHE A 281 8.13 25.76 -18.67
N LYS A 282 9.04 26.29 -19.49
CA LYS A 282 9.57 27.67 -19.36
C LYS A 282 8.48 28.75 -19.36
N ASN A 283 7.41 28.50 -20.12
CA ASN A 283 6.28 29.41 -20.26
C ASN A 283 5.13 29.14 -19.26
N GLN A 284 5.32 28.23 -18.29
CA GLN A 284 4.26 27.74 -17.39
C GLN A 284 4.30 28.34 -15.97
N SER A 285 5.04 29.43 -15.77
CA SER A 285 5.48 29.98 -14.47
C SER A 285 4.40 30.48 -13.49
N LYS A 286 3.10 30.36 -13.79
CA LYS A 286 2.00 30.91 -12.99
C LYS A 286 0.75 30.02 -12.86
N SER A 287 0.82 28.73 -13.22
CA SER A 287 -0.35 27.86 -13.37
C SER A 287 -1.35 27.83 -12.20
N LEU A 288 -0.89 28.01 -10.95
CA LEU A 288 -1.72 27.86 -9.75
C LEU A 288 -1.69 29.07 -8.80
N GLY A 289 -0.94 30.14 -9.09
CA GLY A 289 -0.71 31.20 -8.10
C GLY A 289 -0.19 30.63 -6.78
N ASN A 290 -0.71 31.06 -5.62
CA ASN A 290 -0.38 30.46 -4.31
C ASN A 290 -1.27 29.25 -3.94
N GLN A 291 -2.05 28.70 -4.87
CA GLN A 291 -2.95 27.58 -4.58
C GLN A 291 -2.16 26.26 -4.51
N LYS A 292 -2.58 25.38 -3.58
CA LYS A 292 -2.04 24.03 -3.43
C LYS A 292 -2.39 23.18 -4.66
N ILE A 293 -1.58 22.16 -4.95
CA ILE A 293 -1.83 21.14 -6.00
C ILE A 293 -3.19 20.46 -5.74
N LYS A 294 -4.21 20.77 -6.56
CA LYS A 294 -5.61 20.41 -6.27
C LYS A 294 -5.97 19.00 -6.72
N ILE A 295 -5.25 18.41 -7.66
CA ILE A 295 -5.49 17.02 -8.06
C ILE A 295 -5.37 16.04 -6.88
N THR A 296 -4.65 16.42 -5.81
CA THR A 296 -4.56 15.64 -4.56
C THR A 296 -5.91 15.49 -3.85
N GLU A 297 -6.87 16.36 -4.14
CA GLU A 297 -8.24 16.34 -3.58
C GLU A 297 -9.06 15.16 -4.12
N VAL A 298 -8.80 14.70 -5.35
CA VAL A 298 -9.45 13.53 -5.97
C VAL A 298 -8.57 12.29 -5.98
N THR A 299 -7.25 12.46 -5.86
CA THR A 299 -6.27 11.36 -5.88
C THR A 299 -6.48 10.43 -4.68
N PRO A 300 -6.48 9.09 -4.81
CA PRO A 300 -6.72 8.17 -3.70
C PRO A 300 -5.65 8.27 -2.61
N ARG A 301 -6.07 8.12 -1.35
CA ARG A 301 -5.21 8.20 -0.17
C ARG A 301 -4.04 7.23 -0.23
N ASN A 302 -4.24 6.01 -0.74
CA ASN A 302 -3.23 4.97 -0.86
C ASN A 302 -2.26 5.14 -2.05
N THR A 303 -2.10 6.35 -2.59
CA THR A 303 -1.17 6.63 -3.69
C THR A 303 0.27 6.25 -3.34
N ALA A 304 0.88 5.41 -4.17
CA ALA A 304 2.27 4.97 -4.09
C ALA A 304 3.19 5.85 -4.96
N PHE A 305 2.72 6.25 -6.14
CA PHE A 305 3.44 7.11 -7.07
C PHE A 305 2.51 8.13 -7.71
N LEU A 306 2.95 9.38 -7.79
CA LEU A 306 2.27 10.49 -8.45
C LEU A 306 3.30 11.24 -9.30
N TYR A 307 2.98 11.40 -10.58
CA TYR A 307 3.76 12.16 -11.53
C TYR A 307 2.86 13.20 -12.20
N TYR A 308 3.11 14.47 -11.92
CA TYR A 308 2.18 15.56 -12.13
C TYR A 308 2.81 16.71 -12.91
N TYR A 309 2.00 17.31 -13.78
CA TYR A 309 2.25 18.56 -14.49
C TYR A 309 1.20 19.59 -14.13
N SER A 310 1.63 20.85 -14.05
CA SER A 310 0.73 21.99 -14.05
C SER A 310 0.98 22.91 -15.25
N PHE A 311 -0.10 23.52 -15.73
CA PHE A 311 -0.10 24.38 -16.89
C PHE A 311 -0.74 25.72 -16.56
N SER A 312 -0.07 26.81 -16.90
CA SER A 312 -0.72 28.13 -16.97
C SER A 312 -1.51 28.29 -18.27
N ASN A 313 -1.09 27.60 -19.32
CA ASN A 313 -1.77 27.49 -20.59
C ASN A 313 -1.44 26.13 -21.23
N SER A 314 -2.36 25.17 -21.08
CA SER A 314 -2.21 23.82 -21.62
C SER A 314 -2.12 23.79 -23.14
N LYS A 315 -2.87 24.65 -23.85
CA LYS A 315 -2.82 24.76 -25.31
C LYS A 315 -1.42 25.17 -25.78
N GLN A 316 -0.82 26.15 -25.11
CA GLN A 316 0.56 26.56 -25.40
C GLN A 316 1.55 25.43 -25.09
N PHE A 317 1.39 24.72 -23.97
CA PHE A 317 2.25 23.59 -23.63
C PHE A 317 2.24 22.51 -24.72
N PHE A 318 1.07 22.09 -25.19
CA PHE A 318 0.98 21.07 -26.25
C PHE A 318 1.52 21.56 -27.60
N SER A 319 1.39 22.86 -27.92
CA SER A 319 2.05 23.47 -29.07
C SER A 319 3.58 23.43 -28.94
N ASP A 320 4.12 23.84 -27.79
CA ASP A 320 5.56 23.82 -27.49
C ASP A 320 6.10 22.37 -27.52
N ARG A 321 5.31 21.40 -27.04
CA ARG A 321 5.64 19.97 -27.12
C ARG A 321 5.76 19.49 -28.57
N LYS A 322 4.90 19.92 -29.50
CA LYS A 322 5.07 19.58 -30.92
C LYS A 322 6.38 20.12 -31.49
N ALA A 323 6.75 21.35 -31.16
CA ALA A 323 8.03 21.93 -31.57
C ALA A 323 9.22 21.15 -30.98
N TRP A 324 9.12 20.77 -29.71
CA TRP A 324 10.13 19.94 -29.03
C TRP A 324 10.25 18.55 -29.64
N LEU A 325 9.15 17.87 -29.97
CA LEU A 325 9.17 16.58 -30.65
C LEU A 325 9.87 16.63 -32.01
N LYS A 326 9.78 17.77 -32.73
CA LYS A 326 10.53 17.97 -33.99
C LYS A 326 12.03 18.02 -33.73
N GLN A 327 12.46 18.74 -32.70
CA GLN A 327 13.87 18.83 -32.30
C GLN A 327 14.41 17.48 -31.82
N GLN A 328 13.56 16.64 -31.22
CA GLN A 328 13.91 15.29 -30.76
C GLN A 328 13.75 14.20 -31.83
N ASN A 329 13.42 14.55 -33.08
CA ASN A 329 13.14 13.59 -34.17
C ASN A 329 12.01 12.58 -33.86
N LYS A 330 11.07 12.94 -32.98
CA LYS A 330 9.92 12.09 -32.57
C LYS A 330 8.58 12.61 -33.09
N PHE A 331 8.56 13.73 -33.81
CA PHE A 331 7.32 14.33 -34.31
C PHE A 331 6.59 13.45 -35.32
N PHE A 332 7.31 12.69 -36.16
CA PHE A 332 6.69 11.84 -37.17
C PHE A 332 5.76 10.78 -36.56
N GLU A 333 6.20 10.11 -35.49
CA GLU A 333 5.34 9.13 -34.79
C GLU A 333 4.08 9.74 -34.20
N TYR A 334 4.17 10.99 -33.72
CA TYR A 334 3.02 11.73 -33.20
C TYR A 334 2.06 12.11 -34.33
N ALA A 335 2.60 12.66 -35.43
CA ALA A 335 1.81 13.04 -36.60
C ALA A 335 1.07 11.85 -37.21
N GLN A 336 1.73 10.70 -37.36
CA GLN A 336 1.10 9.46 -37.82
C GLN A 336 -0.02 8.98 -36.89
N PHE A 337 0.15 9.12 -35.57
CA PHE A 337 -0.89 8.76 -34.61
C PHE A 337 -2.13 9.66 -34.76
N VAL A 338 -1.93 10.98 -34.88
CA VAL A 338 -3.02 11.95 -35.09
C VAL A 338 -3.73 11.70 -36.43
N GLU A 339 -2.97 11.53 -37.51
CA GLU A 339 -3.51 11.26 -38.85
C GLU A 339 -4.32 9.95 -38.90
N LYS A 340 -3.85 8.92 -38.19
CA LYS A 340 -4.56 7.65 -38.06
C LYS A 340 -5.92 7.83 -37.36
N LEU A 341 -5.98 8.58 -36.26
CA LEU A 341 -7.26 8.83 -35.56
C LEU A 341 -8.24 9.63 -36.44
N ALA A 342 -7.73 10.60 -37.19
CA ALA A 342 -8.54 11.38 -38.13
C ALA A 342 -9.09 10.49 -39.27
N THR A 343 -8.27 9.59 -39.81
CA THR A 343 -8.66 8.72 -40.95
C THR A 343 -9.57 7.58 -40.52
N ASP A 344 -9.24 6.90 -39.41
CA ASP A 344 -9.96 5.70 -38.96
C ASP A 344 -11.31 6.06 -38.31
N TYR A 345 -11.40 7.22 -37.63
CA TYR A 345 -12.55 7.57 -36.79
C TYR A 345 -13.12 8.98 -37.03
N GLY A 346 -12.53 9.81 -37.90
CA GLY A 346 -12.95 11.22 -38.04
C GLY A 346 -12.71 12.04 -36.76
N LEU A 347 -11.70 11.67 -35.97
CA LEU A 347 -11.39 12.23 -34.67
C LEU A 347 -10.21 13.22 -34.76
N ASP A 348 -10.47 14.50 -34.50
CA ASP A 348 -9.42 15.48 -34.25
C ASP A 348 -9.05 15.46 -32.76
N ILE A 349 -8.09 14.60 -32.41
CA ILE A 349 -7.69 14.42 -31.01
C ILE A 349 -7.08 15.69 -30.39
N GLU A 350 -6.54 16.61 -31.20
CA GLU A 350 -5.97 17.86 -30.68
C GLU A 350 -7.07 18.82 -30.25
N GLU A 351 -8.10 19.01 -31.08
CA GLU A 351 -9.20 19.92 -30.79
C GLU A 351 -10.32 19.29 -29.93
N GLU A 352 -10.60 18.00 -30.05
CA GLU A 352 -11.68 17.34 -29.31
C GLU A 352 -11.26 16.85 -27.92
N PHE A 353 -9.98 16.45 -27.75
CA PHE A 353 -9.46 15.91 -26.49
C PHE A 353 -8.41 16.81 -25.83
N LEU A 354 -7.29 17.12 -26.48
CA LEU A 354 -6.22 17.90 -25.84
C LEU A 354 -6.66 19.32 -25.46
N SER A 355 -7.58 19.91 -26.24
CA SER A 355 -8.08 21.26 -25.98
C SER A 355 -8.88 21.36 -24.66
N THR A 356 -9.45 20.25 -24.16
CA THR A 356 -10.29 20.21 -22.95
C THR A 356 -9.48 20.18 -21.66
N ILE A 357 -8.20 19.78 -21.73
CA ILE A 357 -7.29 19.71 -20.59
C ILE A 357 -7.06 21.11 -20.03
N GLY A 358 -7.37 21.27 -18.75
CA GLY A 358 -7.20 22.46 -17.92
C GLY A 358 -5.79 22.62 -17.40
N ASN A 359 -5.65 22.95 -16.10
CA ASN A 359 -4.37 23.37 -15.52
C ASN A 359 -3.57 22.23 -14.90
N GLU A 360 -4.15 21.05 -14.69
CA GLU A 360 -3.49 19.94 -14.00
C GLU A 360 -3.60 18.63 -14.80
N LEU A 361 -2.52 17.85 -14.84
CA LEU A 361 -2.44 16.52 -15.45
C LEU A 361 -1.53 15.64 -14.58
N ALA A 362 -1.96 14.42 -14.28
CA ALA A 362 -1.19 13.47 -13.48
C ALA A 362 -1.30 12.03 -14.02
N PHE A 363 -0.23 11.29 -13.77
CA PHE A 363 -0.19 9.83 -13.79
C PHE A 363 0.00 9.33 -12.36
N ILE A 364 -0.84 8.39 -11.93
CA ILE A 364 -0.90 7.93 -10.54
C ILE A 364 -0.83 6.40 -10.53
N ILE A 365 -0.10 5.86 -9.56
CA ILE A 365 -0.13 4.45 -9.20
C ILE A 365 -0.53 4.36 -7.73
N THR A 366 -1.65 3.70 -7.42
CA THR A 366 -2.03 3.35 -6.05
C THR A 366 -1.26 2.14 -5.55
N GLU A 367 -1.17 1.93 -4.23
CA GLU A 367 -0.42 0.82 -3.63
C GLU A 367 -0.80 -0.53 -4.24
N PRO A 368 0.09 -1.16 -5.03
CA PRO A 368 -0.24 -2.40 -5.69
C PRO A 368 -0.02 -3.58 -4.73
N VAL A 369 -0.99 -4.49 -4.68
CA VAL A 369 -0.91 -5.70 -3.83
C VAL A 369 -0.08 -6.82 -4.46
N SER A 370 0.23 -6.70 -5.76
CA SER A 370 1.03 -7.65 -6.53
C SER A 370 1.89 -6.93 -7.57
N GLU A 371 2.64 -7.68 -8.37
CA GLU A 371 3.44 -7.14 -9.48
C GLU A 371 2.57 -6.72 -10.69
N ASP A 372 1.30 -7.14 -10.75
CA ASP A 372 0.35 -6.62 -11.74
C ASP A 372 -0.21 -5.27 -11.27
N VAL A 373 0.36 -4.20 -11.85
CA VAL A 373 0.00 -2.81 -11.54
C VAL A 373 -1.09 -2.23 -12.43
N ILE A 374 -1.57 -2.94 -13.44
CA ILE A 374 -2.44 -2.36 -14.49
C ILE A 374 -3.71 -1.75 -13.88
N ASN A 375 -4.33 -2.44 -12.92
CA ASN A 375 -5.54 -1.95 -12.23
C ASN A 375 -5.27 -0.89 -11.15
N TYR A 376 -4.01 -0.54 -10.92
CA TYR A 376 -3.59 0.48 -9.95
C TYR A 376 -3.14 1.77 -10.63
N GLN A 377 -3.13 1.80 -11.97
CA GLN A 377 -2.65 2.91 -12.78
C GLN A 377 -3.81 3.81 -13.24
N TYR A 378 -3.64 5.11 -13.04
CA TYR A 378 -4.62 6.12 -13.42
C TYR A 378 -3.97 7.29 -14.15
N VAL A 379 -4.69 7.84 -15.13
CA VAL A 379 -4.36 9.14 -15.73
C VAL A 379 -5.49 10.11 -15.39
N ILE A 380 -5.14 11.24 -14.80
CA ILE A 380 -6.12 12.22 -14.32
C ILE A 380 -5.78 13.57 -14.89
N PHE A 381 -6.76 14.30 -15.40
CA PHE A 381 -6.56 15.71 -15.73
C PHE A 381 -7.76 16.55 -15.31
N GLN A 382 -7.47 17.79 -14.92
CA GLN A 382 -8.48 18.81 -14.70
C GLN A 382 -9.04 19.26 -16.06
N THR A 383 -10.34 19.52 -16.13
CA THR A 383 -11.03 20.03 -17.31
C THR A 383 -11.08 21.56 -17.30
N LYS A 384 -11.08 22.19 -18.49
CA LYS A 384 -11.36 23.63 -18.60
C LYS A 384 -12.84 23.95 -18.33
N ASP A 385 -13.71 23.05 -18.79
CA ASP A 385 -15.16 23.10 -18.65
C ASP A 385 -15.66 21.65 -18.58
N SER A 386 -16.19 21.25 -17.43
CA SER A 386 -16.58 19.86 -17.16
C SER A 386 -17.74 19.41 -18.06
N GLU A 387 -18.72 20.28 -18.32
CA GLU A 387 -19.89 19.96 -19.15
C GLU A 387 -19.50 19.85 -20.62
N GLN A 388 -18.70 20.79 -21.14
CA GLN A 388 -18.20 20.69 -22.51
C GLN A 388 -17.28 19.49 -22.70
N THR A 389 -16.45 19.17 -21.70
CA THR A 389 -15.58 18.00 -21.75
C THR A 389 -16.39 16.70 -21.78
N LYS A 390 -17.47 16.62 -21.00
CA LYS A 390 -18.40 15.49 -21.01
C LYS A 390 -19.06 15.31 -22.39
N ILE A 391 -19.48 16.40 -23.03
CA ILE A 391 -20.04 16.38 -24.39
C ILE A 391 -18.98 15.90 -25.39
N ASN A 392 -17.76 16.44 -25.32
CA ASN A 392 -16.68 16.05 -26.21
C ASN A 392 -16.31 14.58 -26.05
N LEU A 393 -16.17 14.08 -24.82
CA LEU A 393 -15.84 12.68 -24.57
C LEU A 393 -16.94 11.74 -25.10
N ARG A 394 -18.22 12.09 -24.94
CA ARG A 394 -19.33 11.34 -25.55
C ARG A 394 -19.29 11.34 -27.08
N ALA A 395 -19.00 12.49 -27.69
CA ALA A 395 -18.85 12.58 -29.14
C ALA A 395 -17.66 11.73 -29.63
N ILE A 396 -16.57 11.67 -28.86
CA ILE A 396 -15.43 10.80 -29.13
C ILE A 396 -15.87 9.33 -29.05
N GLU A 397 -16.60 8.94 -27.99
CA GLU A 397 -17.14 7.58 -27.82
C GLU A 397 -17.98 7.14 -29.01
N GLU A 398 -18.90 7.99 -29.47
CA GLU A 398 -19.76 7.72 -30.63
C GLU A 398 -18.97 7.50 -31.93
N LYS A 399 -17.82 8.15 -32.09
CA LYS A 399 -16.94 7.98 -33.26
C LYS A 399 -16.13 6.69 -33.21
N ILE A 400 -15.65 6.30 -32.01
CA ILE A 400 -14.66 5.22 -31.87
C ILE A 400 -15.29 3.86 -31.53
N ASN A 401 -16.42 3.85 -30.82
CA ASN A 401 -17.04 2.62 -30.33
C ASN A 401 -18.08 2.13 -31.35
N SER A 402 -17.92 0.90 -31.85
CA SER A 402 -18.91 0.28 -32.74
C SER A 402 -20.09 -0.26 -31.94
N GLY A 403 -21.20 0.48 -31.88
CA GLY A 403 -22.44 0.09 -31.21
C GLY A 403 -22.78 0.95 -29.99
N VAL A 404 -23.90 0.66 -29.33
CA VAL A 404 -24.29 1.36 -28.09
C VAL A 404 -23.38 0.89 -26.97
N VAL A 405 -22.53 1.79 -26.46
CA VAL A 405 -21.78 1.53 -25.23
C VAL A 405 -22.70 1.84 -24.06
N GLU A 406 -23.08 0.80 -23.32
CA GLU A 406 -23.84 0.99 -22.08
C GLU A 406 -22.92 1.60 -21.02
N ASN A 407 -23.23 2.83 -20.63
CA ASN A 407 -22.58 3.49 -19.51
C ASN A 407 -22.98 2.79 -18.21
N VAL A 408 -21.99 2.41 -17.41
CA VAL A 408 -22.22 1.79 -16.10
C VAL A 408 -22.37 2.89 -15.06
N LEU A 409 -23.49 2.94 -14.36
CA LEU A 409 -23.68 3.87 -13.24
C LEU A 409 -23.15 3.24 -11.94
N PHE A 410 -22.36 3.99 -11.17
CA PHE A 410 -21.85 3.57 -9.87
C PHE A 410 -21.71 4.77 -8.92
N ASN A 411 -22.38 4.74 -7.76
CA ASN A 411 -22.43 5.87 -6.79
C ASN A 411 -22.73 7.23 -7.45
N GLU A 412 -23.69 7.28 -8.38
CA GLU A 412 -24.06 8.48 -9.16
C GLU A 412 -23.06 8.90 -10.26
N PHE A 413 -21.89 8.25 -10.34
CA PHE A 413 -20.90 8.49 -11.39
C PHE A 413 -21.13 7.60 -12.61
N SER A 414 -21.04 8.19 -13.80
CA SER A 414 -21.10 7.47 -15.07
C SER A 414 -19.71 6.96 -15.43
N ILE A 415 -19.56 5.64 -15.52
CA ILE A 415 -18.35 4.98 -16.00
C ILE A 415 -18.56 4.62 -17.46
N SER A 416 -17.65 5.10 -18.30
CA SER A 416 -17.72 4.95 -19.76
C SER A 416 -16.36 4.46 -20.28
N GLN A 417 -16.26 4.10 -21.55
CA GLN A 417 -15.05 3.45 -22.09
C GLN A 417 -14.67 4.01 -23.45
N LEU A 418 -13.38 4.37 -23.61
CA LEU A 418 -12.82 4.75 -24.91
C LEU A 418 -12.11 3.56 -25.53
N HIS A 419 -12.55 3.01 -26.66
CA HIS A 419 -11.86 1.92 -27.38
C HIS A 419 -10.64 2.39 -28.18
N LEU A 420 -9.74 3.13 -27.52
CA LEU A 420 -8.47 3.60 -28.06
C LEU A 420 -7.29 2.94 -27.33
N ASN A 421 -6.25 2.65 -28.11
CA ASN A 421 -5.01 2.06 -27.60
C ASN A 421 -3.88 3.09 -27.63
N ASN A 422 -2.98 3.05 -26.64
CA ASN A 422 -1.78 3.89 -26.57
C ASN A 422 -2.06 5.41 -26.58
N LEU A 423 -3.23 5.86 -26.11
CA LEU A 423 -3.62 7.27 -26.14
C LEU A 423 -2.63 8.15 -25.35
N PHE A 424 -2.47 7.88 -24.05
CA PHE A 424 -1.67 8.70 -23.14
C PHE A 424 -0.16 8.74 -23.44
N PRO A 425 0.53 7.61 -23.72
CA PRO A 425 1.96 7.68 -24.06
C PRO A 425 2.22 8.48 -25.34
N LYS A 426 1.32 8.46 -26.33
CA LYS A 426 1.46 9.25 -27.56
C LYS A 426 1.17 10.74 -27.32
N LEU A 427 0.12 11.05 -26.56
CA LEU A 427 -0.26 12.43 -26.25
C LEU A 427 0.66 13.14 -25.26
N PHE A 428 1.05 12.47 -24.17
CA PHE A 428 1.76 13.08 -23.05
C PHE A 428 3.24 12.66 -23.00
N GLY A 429 3.58 11.46 -23.48
CA GLY A 429 4.91 10.87 -23.35
C GLY A 429 5.04 9.99 -22.10
N LYS A 430 6.20 9.37 -21.90
CA LYS A 430 6.48 8.61 -20.66
C LYS A 430 6.61 9.59 -19.47
N PRO A 431 6.19 9.22 -18.24
CA PRO A 431 5.77 7.89 -17.78
C PRO A 431 4.26 7.60 -17.92
N PHE A 432 3.49 8.38 -18.68
CA PHE A 432 2.08 8.08 -18.90
C PHE A 432 1.96 6.79 -19.71
N VAL A 433 1.59 5.70 -19.03
CA VAL A 433 1.59 4.35 -19.61
C VAL A 433 0.30 4.04 -20.36
N ASN A 434 0.36 2.90 -21.07
CA ASN A 434 -0.68 2.41 -21.96
C ASN A 434 -1.87 1.85 -21.17
N SER A 435 -3.07 2.28 -21.52
CA SER A 435 -4.30 1.56 -21.23
C SER A 435 -4.90 1.11 -22.56
N LYS A 436 -5.16 -0.19 -22.66
CA LYS A 436 -5.93 -0.75 -23.77
C LYS A 436 -7.40 -0.49 -23.46
N ASN A 437 -8.08 0.26 -24.32
CA ASN A 437 -9.49 0.61 -24.15
C ASN A 437 -9.83 1.17 -22.75
N PRO A 438 -9.22 2.30 -22.32
CA PRO A 438 -9.39 2.79 -20.95
C PRO A 438 -10.85 3.09 -20.60
N TYR A 439 -11.17 2.81 -19.34
CA TYR A 439 -12.40 3.28 -18.72
C TYR A 439 -12.16 4.67 -18.13
N TYR A 440 -13.21 5.48 -18.08
CA TYR A 440 -13.15 6.78 -17.45
C TYR A 440 -14.42 7.16 -16.71
N THR A 441 -14.27 8.12 -15.81
CA THR A 441 -15.35 8.80 -15.10
C THR A 441 -15.00 10.28 -14.95
N LEU A 442 -16.02 11.12 -14.71
CA LEU A 442 -15.84 12.52 -14.34
C LEU A 442 -16.13 12.69 -12.84
N ILE A 443 -15.19 13.23 -12.09
CA ILE A 443 -15.30 13.52 -10.66
C ILE A 443 -14.98 15.01 -10.47
N ASP A 444 -15.97 15.79 -10.03
CA ASP A 444 -15.91 17.26 -10.01
C ASP A 444 -15.49 17.85 -11.37
N ASP A 445 -14.36 18.55 -11.42
CA ASP A 445 -13.74 19.11 -12.60
C ASP A 445 -12.64 18.22 -13.19
N TYR A 446 -12.49 16.96 -12.75
CA TYR A 446 -11.46 16.04 -13.23
C TYR A 446 -12.03 14.89 -14.06
N VAL A 447 -11.31 14.50 -15.11
CA VAL A 447 -11.49 13.22 -15.79
C VAL A 447 -10.47 12.23 -15.25
N VAL A 448 -10.94 11.06 -14.81
CA VAL A 448 -10.12 9.97 -14.29
C VAL A 448 -10.20 8.79 -15.24
N PHE A 449 -9.06 8.38 -15.79
CA PHE A 449 -8.91 7.19 -16.61
C PHE A 449 -8.25 6.06 -15.82
N GLY A 450 -8.72 4.84 -16.05
CA GLY A 450 -8.22 3.61 -15.44
C GLY A 450 -8.25 2.45 -16.43
N ALA A 451 -7.52 1.38 -16.15
CA ALA A 451 -7.40 0.24 -17.07
C ALA A 451 -8.65 -0.65 -17.11
N SER A 452 -9.51 -0.60 -16.08
CA SER A 452 -10.72 -1.41 -15.99
C SER A 452 -11.86 -0.67 -15.29
N GLU A 453 -13.09 -1.11 -15.52
CA GLU A 453 -14.26 -0.65 -14.78
C GLU A 453 -14.07 -0.82 -13.26
N SER A 454 -13.47 -1.94 -12.84
CA SER A 454 -13.18 -2.21 -11.42
C SER A 454 -12.21 -1.19 -10.83
N ALA A 455 -11.16 -0.80 -11.57
CA ALA A 455 -10.23 0.24 -11.12
C ALA A 455 -10.95 1.58 -10.90
N ILE A 456 -11.82 1.97 -11.84
CA ILE A 456 -12.63 3.20 -11.71
C ILE A 456 -13.60 3.12 -10.52
N LYS A 457 -14.28 1.98 -10.31
CA LYS A 457 -15.16 1.77 -9.14
C LYS A 457 -14.40 1.90 -7.82
N THR A 458 -13.20 1.32 -7.72
CA THR A 458 -12.33 1.47 -6.55
C THR A 458 -11.95 2.92 -6.32
N PHE A 459 -11.55 3.63 -7.38
CA PHE A 459 -11.22 5.05 -7.33
C PHE A 459 -12.39 5.90 -6.81
N ILE A 460 -13.59 5.71 -7.38
CA ILE A 460 -14.81 6.40 -6.95
C ILE A 460 -15.12 6.09 -5.48
N THR A 461 -14.96 4.83 -5.06
CA THR A 461 -15.21 4.41 -3.67
C THR A 461 -14.29 5.12 -2.68
N ASP A 462 -13.01 5.31 -3.02
CA ASP A 462 -12.07 6.07 -2.21
C ASP A 462 -12.40 7.56 -2.18
N TYR A 463 -12.76 8.14 -3.32
CA TYR A 463 -13.19 9.54 -3.40
C TYR A 463 -14.45 9.81 -2.56
N VAL A 464 -15.52 9.04 -2.76
CA VAL A 464 -16.81 9.20 -2.04
C VAL A 464 -16.64 9.03 -0.53
N ALA A 465 -15.76 8.14 -0.10
CA ALA A 465 -15.46 7.94 1.31
C ALA A 465 -14.50 9.00 1.91
N GLY A 466 -14.11 10.01 1.14
CA GLY A 466 -13.16 11.04 1.57
C GLY A 466 -11.73 10.53 1.77
N ARG A 467 -11.41 9.33 1.28
CA ARG A 467 -10.07 8.71 1.37
C ARG A 467 -9.19 9.20 0.22
N THR A 468 -8.87 10.49 0.24
CA THR A 468 -8.04 11.14 -0.80
C THR A 468 -6.67 11.53 -0.24
N LEU A 469 -5.69 11.76 -1.12
CA LEU A 469 -4.31 12.05 -0.76
C LEU A 469 -4.21 13.37 0.01
N LYS A 470 -5.04 14.36 -0.33
CA LYS A 470 -5.19 15.61 0.42
C LYS A 470 -5.58 15.36 1.89
N ASN A 471 -6.39 14.34 2.16
CA ASN A 471 -6.89 14.00 3.50
C ASN A 471 -5.99 13.01 4.26
N ASP A 472 -4.87 12.57 3.68
CA ASP A 472 -3.91 11.70 4.36
C ASP A 472 -3.01 12.50 5.30
N GLU A 473 -3.06 12.21 6.60
CA GLU A 473 -2.30 12.95 7.62
C GLU A 473 -0.78 12.89 7.40
N ASN A 474 -0.25 11.75 6.95
CA ASN A 474 1.18 11.61 6.66
C ASN A 474 1.57 12.49 5.46
N PHE A 475 0.77 12.45 4.39
CA PHE A 475 0.96 13.31 3.23
C PHE A 475 0.82 14.80 3.58
N GLN A 476 -0.13 15.20 4.42
CA GLN A 476 -0.27 16.59 4.87
C GLN A 476 1.02 17.07 5.54
N SER A 477 1.49 16.33 6.55
CA SER A 477 2.75 16.62 7.25
C SER A 477 3.96 16.64 6.32
N PHE A 478 4.00 15.72 5.34
CA PHE A 478 5.04 15.67 4.34
C PHE A 478 4.99 16.89 3.39
N SER A 479 3.80 17.24 2.90
CA SER A 479 3.56 18.35 1.97
C SER A 479 3.82 19.72 2.58
N ASP A 480 3.74 19.86 3.91
CA ASP A 480 4.09 21.10 4.61
C ASP A 480 5.58 21.47 4.50
N GLN A 481 6.45 20.52 4.13
CA GLN A 481 7.86 20.79 3.83
C GLN A 481 8.11 21.12 2.34
N LEU A 482 7.06 21.09 1.51
CA LEU A 482 7.12 21.35 0.08
C LEU A 482 6.59 22.74 -0.27
N SER A 483 6.90 23.21 -1.48
CA SER A 483 6.27 24.39 -2.05
C SER A 483 4.79 24.11 -2.34
N ALA A 484 3.94 25.14 -2.20
CA ALA A 484 2.50 25.00 -2.43
C ALA A 484 2.16 24.54 -3.86
N ASN A 485 2.97 24.94 -4.85
CA ASN A 485 2.78 24.61 -6.25
C ASN A 485 4.07 24.05 -6.89
N ALA A 486 3.92 23.38 -8.02
CA ALA A 486 5.02 22.99 -8.89
C ALA A 486 4.54 22.87 -10.35
N SER A 487 5.42 23.14 -11.32
CA SER A 487 5.18 22.85 -12.74
C SER A 487 5.37 21.38 -13.05
N ILE A 488 6.34 20.74 -12.40
CA ILE A 488 6.51 19.29 -12.36
C ILE A 488 6.54 18.88 -10.89
N PHE A 489 5.71 17.90 -10.51
CA PHE A 489 5.73 17.30 -9.19
C PHE A 489 5.81 15.78 -9.33
N ILE A 490 6.82 15.18 -8.70
CA ILE A 490 6.95 13.74 -8.58
C ILE A 490 6.90 13.41 -7.10
N TYR A 491 6.00 12.54 -6.69
CA TYR A 491 5.89 12.02 -5.33
C TYR A 491 5.90 10.51 -5.38
N ASN A 492 6.78 9.89 -4.59
CA ASN A 492 6.81 8.46 -4.40
C ASN A 492 6.76 8.14 -2.91
N ASN A 493 5.66 7.53 -2.48
CA ASN A 493 5.55 6.94 -1.15
C ASN A 493 6.31 5.61 -1.17
N ILE A 494 7.53 5.63 -0.63
CA ILE A 494 8.46 4.50 -0.72
C ILE A 494 7.90 3.30 0.01
N ALA A 495 7.26 3.55 1.16
CA ALA A 495 6.68 2.50 1.96
C ALA A 495 5.52 1.76 1.26
N ARG A 496 4.78 2.44 0.38
CA ARG A 496 3.73 1.86 -0.47
C ARG A 496 4.21 1.37 -1.85
N SER A 497 5.50 1.55 -2.16
CA SER A 497 6.06 1.26 -3.48
C SER A 497 6.92 0.01 -3.52
N VAL A 498 6.97 -0.79 -2.46
CA VAL A 498 7.83 -1.98 -2.40
C VAL A 498 7.55 -2.94 -3.58
N ASN A 499 6.29 -3.26 -3.85
CA ASN A 499 5.89 -4.07 -5.00
C ASN A 499 6.14 -3.36 -6.34
N LEU A 500 6.04 -2.02 -6.38
CA LEU A 500 6.34 -1.23 -7.57
C LEU A 500 7.82 -1.32 -7.95
N TYR A 501 8.73 -1.35 -6.98
CA TYR A 501 10.16 -1.47 -7.23
C TYR A 501 10.54 -2.80 -7.88
N LYS A 502 9.84 -3.89 -7.54
CA LYS A 502 10.10 -5.22 -8.13
C LYS A 502 9.87 -5.25 -9.65
N ILE A 503 8.99 -4.38 -10.16
CA ILE A 503 8.66 -4.29 -11.58
C ILE A 503 9.76 -3.58 -12.38
N TYR A 504 10.39 -2.58 -11.75
CA TYR A 504 11.36 -1.72 -12.42
C TYR A 504 12.81 -2.09 -12.11
N ALA A 505 13.11 -2.67 -10.95
CA ALA A 505 14.45 -3.03 -10.52
C ALA A 505 14.99 -4.23 -11.29
N ASP A 506 16.30 -4.24 -11.54
CA ASP A 506 16.99 -5.39 -12.11
C ASP A 506 16.75 -6.66 -11.27
N GLU A 507 16.61 -7.81 -11.93
CA GLU A 507 16.18 -9.08 -11.31
C GLU A 507 17.02 -9.47 -10.09
N LYS A 508 18.33 -9.15 -10.09
CA LYS A 508 19.24 -9.44 -8.98
C LYS A 508 18.87 -8.75 -7.66
N PHE A 509 18.08 -7.68 -7.71
CA PHE A 509 17.66 -6.92 -6.53
C PHE A 509 16.31 -7.38 -5.96
N ILE A 510 15.55 -8.22 -6.68
CA ILE A 510 14.19 -8.60 -6.27
C ILE A 510 14.22 -9.35 -4.93
N ALA A 511 15.16 -10.29 -4.75
CA ALA A 511 15.30 -11.03 -3.49
C ALA A 511 15.64 -10.11 -2.31
N ASP A 512 16.52 -9.14 -2.53
CA ASP A 512 16.88 -8.14 -1.50
C ASP A 512 15.68 -7.24 -1.15
N ILE A 513 14.85 -6.88 -2.14
CA ILE A 513 13.62 -6.08 -1.93
C ILE A 513 12.62 -6.87 -1.08
N ASP A 514 12.38 -8.14 -1.42
CA ASP A 514 11.46 -9.02 -0.68
C ASP A 514 11.92 -9.20 0.77
N GLU A 515 13.20 -9.55 0.99
CA GLU A 515 13.78 -9.73 2.32
C GLU A 515 13.73 -8.44 3.16
N LYS A 516 13.94 -7.28 2.53
CA LYS A 516 14.08 -5.99 3.22
C LYS A 516 12.83 -5.11 3.13
N THR A 517 11.66 -5.69 2.87
CA THR A 517 10.38 -4.98 2.81
C THR A 517 10.13 -4.09 4.04
N THR A 518 10.34 -4.63 5.25
CA THR A 518 10.17 -3.88 6.50
C THR A 518 11.12 -2.71 6.62
N PHE A 519 12.35 -2.86 6.14
CA PHE A 519 13.34 -1.79 6.09
C PHE A 519 12.94 -0.69 5.10
N LEU A 520 12.52 -1.06 3.88
CA LEU A 520 12.07 -0.11 2.87
C LEU A 520 10.86 0.70 3.34
N ARG A 521 9.96 0.07 4.09
CA ARG A 521 8.75 0.71 4.65
C ARG A 521 9.02 1.79 5.69
N LYS A 522 10.21 1.83 6.28
CA LYS A 522 10.59 2.92 7.19
C LYS A 522 10.93 4.22 6.46
N PHE A 523 11.12 4.18 5.15
CA PHE A 523 11.26 5.38 4.34
C PHE A 523 9.86 5.80 3.88
N GLU A 524 9.39 6.94 4.36
CA GLU A 524 8.01 7.38 4.14
C GLU A 524 7.79 7.73 2.67
N ALA A 525 8.50 8.76 2.20
CA ALA A 525 8.34 9.24 0.83
C ALA A 525 9.53 10.09 0.37
N VAL A 526 9.63 10.22 -0.95
CA VAL A 526 10.46 11.22 -1.63
C VAL A 526 9.58 12.06 -2.56
N ALA A 527 9.87 13.35 -2.64
CA ALA A 527 9.24 14.26 -3.59
C ALA A 527 10.26 15.11 -4.33
N PHE A 528 9.93 15.44 -5.58
CA PHE A 528 10.70 16.32 -6.46
C PHE A 528 9.73 17.36 -7.04
N GLN A 529 9.96 18.64 -6.75
CA GLN A 529 9.22 19.76 -7.31
C GLN A 529 10.13 20.57 -8.22
N VAL A 530 9.61 21.00 -9.37
CA VAL A 530 10.34 21.83 -10.34
C VAL A 530 9.44 22.98 -10.79
N ASN A 531 9.98 24.19 -10.77
CA ASN A 531 9.31 25.40 -11.23
C ASN A 531 10.22 26.21 -12.17
N PRO A 532 9.72 26.72 -13.30
CA PRO A 532 10.50 27.57 -14.18
C PRO A 532 10.91 28.87 -13.48
N SER A 533 12.13 29.29 -13.75
CA SER A 533 12.72 30.56 -13.32
C SER A 533 13.30 31.30 -14.55
N LYS A 534 14.07 32.36 -14.33
CA LYS A 534 14.66 33.18 -15.41
C LYS A 534 15.86 32.48 -16.06
N ASN A 535 16.17 32.85 -17.30
CA ASN A 535 17.39 32.47 -18.02
C ASN A 535 17.62 30.95 -18.14
N GLY A 536 16.57 30.18 -18.43
CA GLY A 536 16.65 28.72 -18.55
C GLY A 536 16.89 27.97 -17.23
N LEU A 537 16.82 28.66 -16.09
CA LEU A 537 16.91 28.04 -14.78
C LEU A 537 15.53 27.55 -14.32
N PHE A 538 15.53 26.45 -13.58
CA PHE A 538 14.36 25.86 -12.95
C PHE A 538 14.67 25.66 -11.47
N TYR A 539 13.86 26.22 -10.58
CA TYR A 539 14.00 26.00 -9.15
C TYR A 539 13.48 24.61 -8.77
N ASN A 540 14.22 23.92 -7.92
CA ASN A 540 13.90 22.56 -7.47
C ASN A 540 13.80 22.55 -5.95
N ASN A 541 12.83 21.78 -5.45
CA ASN A 541 12.73 21.37 -4.05
C ASN A 541 12.57 19.85 -4.02
N ILE A 542 13.55 19.16 -3.44
CA ILE A 542 13.54 17.71 -3.27
C ILE A 542 13.49 17.42 -1.78
N TYR A 543 12.53 16.62 -1.34
CA TYR A 543 12.35 16.27 0.06
C TYR A 543 12.25 14.76 0.23
N PHE A 544 13.09 14.21 1.12
CA PHE A 544 13.13 12.80 1.46
C PHE A 544 12.93 12.64 2.96
N LYS A 545 11.95 11.82 3.35
CA LYS A 545 11.53 11.65 4.75
C LYS A 545 11.60 10.20 5.20
N TYR A 546 12.13 10.01 6.39
CA TYR A 546 12.17 8.76 7.12
C TYR A 546 11.16 8.77 8.26
N ASN A 547 10.43 7.67 8.39
CA ASN A 547 9.42 7.46 9.41
C ASN A 547 9.44 5.98 9.86
N PRO A 548 9.98 5.68 11.06
CA PRO A 548 10.14 4.30 11.52
C PRO A 548 8.82 3.57 11.80
N VAL A 549 7.69 4.30 11.87
CA VAL A 549 6.36 3.74 12.14
C VAL A 549 5.57 3.72 10.84
N TYR A 550 5.68 2.63 10.08
CA TYR A 550 4.84 2.41 8.92
C TYR A 550 3.49 1.81 9.31
N LYS A 551 2.40 2.39 8.81
CA LYS A 551 1.05 1.83 8.87
C LYS A 551 0.65 1.43 7.45
N GLN A 552 0.61 0.14 7.16
CA GLN A 552 0.09 -0.38 5.88
C GLN A 552 -1.42 -0.18 5.83
N ASP A 553 -1.94 0.42 4.77
CA ASP A 553 -3.37 0.71 4.61
C ASP A 553 -4.14 -0.39 3.85
N THR A 554 -3.49 -1.47 3.38
CA THR A 554 -4.22 -2.68 3.00
C THR A 554 -4.52 -3.49 4.26
N ARG A 555 -5.71 -3.35 4.84
CA ARG A 555 -6.14 -4.16 5.99
C ARG A 555 -6.08 -5.66 5.69
N THR A 556 -6.11 -6.03 4.41
CA THR A 556 -5.98 -7.41 3.94
C THR A 556 -4.60 -7.97 4.23
N LEU A 557 -4.53 -8.92 5.16
CA LEU A 557 -3.34 -9.71 5.47
C LEU A 557 -3.00 -10.67 4.32
N TRP A 558 -4.03 -11.25 3.68
CA TRP A 558 -3.89 -12.05 2.46
C TRP A 558 -5.24 -12.23 1.77
N GLU A 559 -5.16 -12.64 0.50
CA GLU A 559 -6.29 -13.00 -0.35
C GLU A 559 -6.04 -14.39 -0.94
N THR A 560 -7.04 -15.26 -0.89
CA THR A 560 -6.98 -16.57 -1.54
C THR A 560 -8.06 -16.66 -2.61
N ILE A 561 -7.63 -16.87 -3.85
CA ILE A 561 -8.52 -17.14 -4.98
C ILE A 561 -8.93 -18.62 -4.95
N LEU A 562 -10.23 -18.88 -4.99
CA LEU A 562 -10.82 -20.20 -5.22
C LEU A 562 -11.08 -20.43 -6.70
N ASP A 563 -11.31 -21.69 -7.09
CA ASP A 563 -11.51 -22.06 -8.49
C ASP A 563 -12.83 -21.49 -9.04
N THR A 564 -13.87 -21.39 -8.19
CA THR A 564 -15.17 -20.79 -8.53
C THR A 564 -15.69 -19.90 -7.39
N LEU A 565 -16.89 -19.33 -7.56
CA LEU A 565 -17.50 -18.45 -6.55
C LEU A 565 -17.70 -19.18 -5.22
N ILE A 566 -17.55 -18.48 -4.11
CA ILE A 566 -17.80 -19.00 -2.77
C ILE A 566 -19.27 -19.35 -2.62
N ALA A 567 -19.56 -20.56 -2.14
CA ALA A 567 -20.91 -21.03 -1.85
C ALA A 567 -21.25 -21.00 -0.36
N SER A 568 -20.25 -21.22 0.51
CA SER A 568 -20.44 -21.23 1.96
C SER A 568 -19.65 -20.08 2.62
N PRO A 569 -20.17 -19.45 3.68
CA PRO A 569 -19.37 -18.51 4.47
C PRO A 569 -18.07 -19.18 4.96
N PRO A 570 -16.92 -18.48 5.00
CA PRO A 570 -15.70 -19.02 5.57
C PRO A 570 -15.90 -19.44 7.03
N GLN A 571 -15.35 -20.60 7.41
CA GLN A 571 -15.44 -21.15 8.75
C GLN A 571 -14.04 -21.33 9.34
N LEU A 572 -13.87 -21.11 10.64
CA LEU A 572 -12.58 -21.29 11.31
C LEU A 572 -12.51 -22.66 11.99
N VAL A 573 -11.44 -23.40 11.73
CA VAL A 573 -11.17 -24.73 12.33
C VAL A 573 -9.82 -24.72 13.04
N MET A 574 -9.72 -25.43 14.16
CA MET A 574 -8.50 -25.50 14.98
C MET A 574 -7.45 -26.42 14.36
N ASN A 575 -6.22 -25.94 14.22
CA ASN A 575 -5.06 -26.76 13.98
C ASN A 575 -4.56 -27.32 15.33
N HIS A 576 -4.86 -28.59 15.60
CA HIS A 576 -4.48 -29.26 16.85
C HIS A 576 -2.97 -29.48 17.03
N ILE A 577 -2.14 -29.14 16.04
CA ILE A 577 -0.67 -29.23 16.13
C ILE A 577 -0.09 -27.91 16.63
N THR A 578 -0.53 -26.78 16.05
CA THR A 578 -0.01 -25.44 16.36
C THR A 578 -0.89 -24.65 17.34
N ASN A 579 -2.10 -25.15 17.62
CA ASN A 579 -3.19 -24.47 18.31
C ASN A 579 -3.69 -23.18 17.62
N THR A 580 -3.22 -22.86 16.41
CA THR A 580 -3.75 -21.75 15.61
C THR A 580 -5.01 -22.19 14.85
N LYS A 581 -5.73 -21.25 14.22
CA LYS A 581 -6.92 -21.57 13.41
C LYS A 581 -6.58 -21.59 11.91
N GLU A 582 -7.41 -22.27 11.13
CA GLU A 582 -7.32 -22.40 9.67
C GLU A 582 -8.70 -22.10 9.08
N VAL A 583 -8.74 -21.69 7.81
CA VAL A 583 -9.99 -21.28 7.14
C VAL A 583 -10.50 -22.43 6.28
N PHE A 584 -11.74 -22.86 6.50
CA PHE A 584 -12.44 -23.86 5.72
C PHE A 584 -13.58 -23.21 4.92
N VAL A 585 -13.67 -23.50 3.62
CA VAL A 585 -14.66 -22.90 2.73
C VAL A 585 -15.03 -23.85 1.58
N GLN A 586 -16.25 -23.74 1.06
CA GLN A 586 -16.72 -24.43 -0.14
C GLN A 586 -17.09 -23.42 -1.25
N ASP A 587 -16.78 -23.77 -2.49
CA ASP A 587 -17.20 -23.03 -3.68
C ASP A 587 -18.51 -23.58 -4.31
N ILE A 588 -19.06 -22.89 -5.31
CA ILE A 588 -20.31 -23.26 -5.99
C ILE A 588 -20.18 -24.54 -6.82
N ALA A 589 -18.95 -24.92 -7.19
CA ALA A 589 -18.65 -26.20 -7.81
C ALA A 589 -18.54 -27.34 -6.78
N HIS A 590 -18.87 -27.11 -5.51
CA HIS A 590 -18.85 -28.06 -4.40
C HIS A 590 -17.44 -28.53 -3.99
N LYS A 591 -16.40 -27.82 -4.41
CA LYS A 591 -15.04 -28.06 -3.96
C LYS A 591 -14.81 -27.39 -2.61
N ILE A 592 -14.30 -28.16 -1.66
CA ILE A 592 -13.91 -27.66 -0.33
C ILE A 592 -12.42 -27.37 -0.27
N TYR A 593 -12.05 -26.38 0.51
CA TYR A 593 -10.68 -25.90 0.69
C TYR A 593 -10.36 -25.77 2.17
N LEU A 594 -9.14 -26.14 2.55
CA LEU A 594 -8.55 -25.75 3.82
C LEU A 594 -7.39 -24.80 3.53
N ILE A 595 -7.42 -23.61 4.11
CA ILE A 595 -6.50 -22.51 3.87
C ILE A 595 -5.77 -22.20 5.18
N SER A 596 -4.44 -22.04 5.12
CA SER A 596 -3.60 -21.72 6.28
C SER A 596 -3.79 -20.27 6.75
N THR A 597 -3.20 -19.97 7.91
CA THR A 597 -3.16 -18.62 8.48
C THR A 597 -2.52 -17.55 7.61
N ASN A 598 -1.72 -17.95 6.61
CA ASN A 598 -1.06 -17.05 5.66
C ASN A 598 -1.65 -17.10 4.23
N GLY A 599 -2.87 -17.64 4.07
CA GLY A 599 -3.58 -17.60 2.80
C GLY A 599 -3.19 -18.68 1.78
N LYS A 600 -2.42 -19.69 2.19
CA LYS A 600 -2.05 -20.82 1.33
C LYS A 600 -3.11 -21.92 1.42
N ILE A 601 -3.62 -22.38 0.28
CA ILE A 601 -4.44 -23.60 0.22
C ILE A 601 -3.57 -24.79 0.66
N LEU A 602 -3.89 -25.38 1.81
CA LEU A 602 -3.23 -26.56 2.36
C LEU A 602 -3.63 -27.81 1.57
N TRP A 603 -4.92 -27.93 1.27
CA TRP A 603 -5.48 -28.94 0.38
C TRP A 603 -6.87 -28.49 -0.10
N SER A 604 -7.33 -29.14 -1.16
CA SER A 604 -8.71 -29.03 -1.63
C SER A 604 -9.27 -30.42 -1.96
N LYS A 605 -10.60 -30.56 -1.91
CA LYS A 605 -11.28 -31.83 -2.19
C LYS A 605 -12.61 -31.58 -2.88
N GLN A 606 -12.85 -32.28 -3.98
CA GLN A 606 -14.12 -32.20 -4.70
C GLN A 606 -15.20 -32.98 -3.95
N LEU A 607 -16.34 -32.36 -3.66
CA LEU A 607 -17.56 -33.03 -3.23
C LEU A 607 -18.55 -33.12 -4.39
N GLN A 608 -19.56 -33.99 -4.26
CA GLN A 608 -20.64 -34.10 -5.25
C GLN A 608 -21.80 -33.14 -4.95
N GLU A 609 -21.85 -32.59 -3.74
CA GLU A 609 -23.00 -31.89 -3.19
C GLU A 609 -22.55 -30.73 -2.28
N PRO A 610 -23.40 -29.70 -2.09
CA PRO A 610 -23.12 -28.62 -1.15
C PRO A 610 -23.16 -29.12 0.29
N LEU A 611 -22.41 -28.43 1.16
CA LEU A 611 -22.44 -28.65 2.59
C LEU A 611 -23.80 -28.30 3.18
N VAL A 612 -24.22 -29.08 4.17
CA VAL A 612 -25.42 -28.82 4.98
C VAL A 612 -24.97 -28.41 6.38
N GLY A 613 -25.04 -27.11 6.69
CA GLY A 613 -24.69 -26.56 7.99
C GLY A 613 -23.20 -26.25 8.19
N GLN A 614 -22.76 -26.25 9.45
CA GLN A 614 -21.39 -25.88 9.85
C GLN A 614 -20.50 -27.12 9.98
N VAL A 615 -19.22 -26.95 9.69
CA VAL A 615 -18.19 -27.95 9.96
C VAL A 615 -17.86 -27.97 11.44
N GLN A 616 -17.79 -29.17 12.01
CA GLN A 616 -17.47 -29.37 13.41
C GLN A 616 -16.15 -30.13 13.56
N GLN A 617 -15.52 -30.01 14.72
CA GLN A 617 -14.30 -30.75 15.04
C GLN A 617 -14.53 -31.70 16.20
N ILE A 618 -14.20 -32.97 16.00
CA ILE A 618 -14.28 -34.04 17.00
C ILE A 618 -12.95 -34.78 17.09
N ASP A 619 -12.64 -35.37 18.24
CA ASP A 619 -11.47 -36.23 18.43
C ASP A 619 -11.92 -37.67 18.66
N ILE A 620 -12.02 -38.44 17.58
CA ILE A 620 -12.52 -39.82 17.64
C ILE A 620 -11.48 -40.80 18.19
N PHE A 621 -10.19 -40.42 18.14
CA PHE A 621 -9.07 -41.28 18.55
C PHE A 621 -8.61 -41.02 19.99
N LYS A 622 -9.22 -40.03 20.67
CA LYS A 622 -8.92 -39.65 22.06
C LYS A 622 -7.45 -39.30 22.28
N ASN A 623 -6.80 -38.75 21.26
CA ASN A 623 -5.37 -38.45 21.25
C ASN A 623 -5.07 -36.95 21.05
N GLY A 624 -6.10 -36.11 21.11
CA GLY A 624 -6.01 -34.66 20.88
C GLY A 624 -5.96 -34.28 19.41
N LYS A 625 -5.94 -35.23 18.47
CA LYS A 625 -6.00 -34.93 17.04
C LYS A 625 -7.44 -34.73 16.63
N LEU A 626 -7.74 -33.58 16.07
CA LEU A 626 -9.09 -33.20 15.63
C LEU A 626 -9.36 -33.65 14.18
N GLN A 627 -10.59 -34.12 13.94
CA GLN A 627 -11.14 -34.46 12.63
C GLN A 627 -12.30 -33.53 12.29
N LEU A 628 -12.45 -33.19 11.01
CA LEU A 628 -13.53 -32.38 10.46
C LEU A 628 -14.76 -33.26 10.19
N LEU A 629 -15.84 -33.02 10.91
CA LEU A 629 -17.14 -33.67 10.75
C LEU A 629 -18.12 -32.70 10.08
N PHE A 630 -18.73 -33.13 8.99
CA PHE A 630 -19.80 -32.39 8.29
C PHE A 630 -20.65 -33.35 7.46
N ASN A 631 -21.73 -32.87 6.86
CA ASN A 631 -22.51 -33.65 5.92
C ASN A 631 -22.91 -32.85 4.68
N THR A 632 -23.24 -33.61 3.64
CA THR A 632 -23.99 -33.18 2.47
C THR A 632 -25.41 -33.71 2.58
N LYS A 633 -26.21 -33.54 1.53
CA LYS A 633 -27.55 -34.10 1.46
C LYS A 633 -27.55 -35.62 1.61
N ASN A 634 -26.61 -36.34 0.99
CA ASN A 634 -26.63 -37.81 0.99
C ASN A 634 -25.56 -38.46 1.87
N ASN A 635 -24.53 -37.74 2.32
CA ASN A 635 -23.39 -38.36 3.01
C ASN A 635 -22.95 -37.58 4.25
N ILE A 636 -22.57 -38.31 5.31
CA ILE A 636 -21.76 -37.77 6.41
C ILE A 636 -20.28 -37.95 6.03
N TYR A 637 -19.46 -36.94 6.30
CA TYR A 637 -18.03 -36.93 6.07
C TYR A 637 -17.28 -36.77 7.39
N LEU A 638 -16.18 -37.50 7.51
CA LEU A 638 -15.18 -37.32 8.56
C LEU A 638 -13.80 -37.30 7.91
N LEU A 639 -13.15 -36.14 7.95
CA LEU A 639 -11.82 -35.93 7.37
C LEU A 639 -10.78 -35.68 8.45
N ASP A 640 -9.57 -36.21 8.27
CA ASP A 640 -8.42 -35.76 9.04
C ASP A 640 -7.99 -34.35 8.60
N ARG A 641 -7.05 -33.74 9.35
CA ARG A 641 -6.52 -32.40 9.01
C ARG A 641 -5.90 -32.33 7.61
N ASN A 642 -5.44 -33.45 7.05
CA ASN A 642 -4.84 -33.52 5.72
C ASN A 642 -5.87 -33.78 4.61
N GLY A 643 -7.17 -33.74 4.91
CA GLY A 643 -8.26 -33.94 3.95
C GLY A 643 -8.52 -35.41 3.60
N LYS A 644 -7.90 -36.36 4.29
CA LYS A 644 -8.10 -37.80 4.10
C LYS A 644 -9.32 -38.27 4.87
N ASN A 645 -10.07 -39.17 4.25
CA ASN A 645 -11.19 -39.82 4.91
C ASN A 645 -10.74 -40.63 6.12
N VAL A 646 -11.54 -40.63 7.18
CA VAL A 646 -11.28 -41.37 8.40
C VAL A 646 -12.28 -42.51 8.54
N GLY A 647 -11.79 -43.73 8.79
CA GLY A 647 -12.64 -44.92 8.96
C GLY A 647 -13.53 -45.19 7.74
N ASN A 648 -14.82 -45.44 7.98
CA ASN A 648 -15.80 -45.76 6.95
C ASN A 648 -16.49 -44.53 6.33
N PHE A 649 -15.97 -43.33 6.59
CA PHE A 649 -16.51 -42.10 6.00
C PHE A 649 -15.92 -41.84 4.60
N PRO A 650 -16.66 -41.22 3.66
CA PRO A 650 -18.05 -40.80 3.81
C PRO A 650 -19.01 -41.99 3.93
N THR A 651 -20.02 -41.80 4.77
CA THR A 651 -21.07 -42.80 5.02
C THR A 651 -22.37 -42.32 4.39
N LEU A 652 -22.96 -43.17 3.55
CA LEU A 652 -24.23 -42.91 2.89
C LEU A 652 -25.38 -42.90 3.91
N LEU A 653 -26.21 -41.86 3.85
CA LEU A 653 -27.40 -41.73 4.67
C LEU A 653 -28.55 -42.60 4.16
N LYS A 654 -29.41 -43.03 5.09
CA LYS A 654 -30.63 -43.78 4.76
C LYS A 654 -31.69 -42.94 4.03
N ALA A 655 -31.62 -41.62 4.16
CA ALA A 655 -32.47 -40.65 3.49
C ALA A 655 -31.73 -39.30 3.45
N GLU A 656 -32.20 -38.37 2.64
CA GLU A 656 -31.55 -37.08 2.46
C GLU A 656 -31.60 -36.25 3.74
N ALA A 657 -30.45 -35.67 4.14
CA ALA A 657 -30.32 -34.85 5.32
C ALA A 657 -31.13 -33.56 5.23
N THR A 658 -31.85 -33.25 6.30
CA THR A 658 -32.57 -31.98 6.52
C THR A 658 -31.93 -31.15 7.65
N THR A 659 -30.94 -31.72 8.35
CA THR A 659 -30.16 -31.03 9.37
C THR A 659 -28.66 -31.19 9.13
N SER A 660 -27.87 -30.31 9.75
CA SER A 660 -26.46 -30.58 10.00
C SER A 660 -26.33 -31.79 10.92
N VAL A 661 -25.26 -32.59 10.73
CA VAL A 661 -24.88 -33.64 11.67
C VAL A 661 -24.56 -33.03 13.04
N ALA A 662 -25.01 -33.67 14.11
CA ALA A 662 -24.83 -33.24 15.49
C ALA A 662 -24.13 -34.34 16.33
N PRO A 663 -22.86 -34.16 16.70
CA PRO A 663 -22.11 -35.08 17.55
C PRO A 663 -22.50 -34.84 19.01
N LEU A 664 -23.05 -35.87 19.65
CA LEU A 664 -23.38 -35.88 21.07
C LEU A 664 -22.39 -36.73 21.85
N ASP A 665 -21.69 -36.12 22.81
CA ASP A 665 -20.78 -36.79 23.75
C ASP A 665 -21.42 -36.80 25.15
N TYR A 666 -22.29 -37.78 25.38
CA TYR A 666 -23.11 -37.82 26.59
C TYR A 666 -22.31 -37.88 27.89
N ASP A 667 -21.25 -38.70 27.89
CA ASP A 667 -20.47 -39.01 29.08
C ASP A 667 -19.13 -38.24 29.12
N LYS A 668 -18.96 -37.25 28.22
CA LYS A 668 -17.73 -36.45 28.05
C LYS A 668 -16.47 -37.29 27.88
N ASN A 669 -16.61 -38.46 27.25
CA ASN A 669 -15.54 -39.44 27.06
C ASN A 669 -15.17 -39.61 25.57
N ARG A 670 -15.64 -38.68 24.72
CA ARG A 670 -15.44 -38.63 23.27
C ARG A 670 -16.00 -39.84 22.52
N ASN A 671 -16.94 -40.57 23.12
CA ASN A 671 -17.71 -41.60 22.42
C ASN A 671 -18.95 -40.95 21.78
N TYR A 672 -18.71 -40.27 20.66
CA TYR A 672 -19.76 -39.50 20.01
C TYR A 672 -20.87 -40.39 19.42
N ARG A 673 -22.07 -39.82 19.42
CA ARG A 673 -23.23 -40.26 18.64
C ARG A 673 -23.58 -39.20 17.63
N LEU A 674 -23.64 -39.57 16.36
CA LEU A 674 -23.82 -38.65 15.25
C LEU A 674 -25.30 -38.63 14.87
N LEU A 675 -26.03 -37.65 15.39
CA LEU A 675 -27.44 -37.49 15.09
C LEU A 675 -27.65 -36.66 13.83
N ILE A 676 -28.57 -37.08 12.98
CA ILE A 676 -28.91 -36.38 11.75
C ILE A 676 -30.38 -36.58 11.40
N GLY A 677 -31.07 -35.47 11.15
CA GLY A 677 -32.44 -35.47 10.67
C GLY A 677 -32.49 -35.69 9.16
N CYS A 678 -33.48 -36.44 8.70
CA CYS A 678 -33.69 -36.68 7.28
C CYS A 678 -35.14 -36.43 6.83
N ASN A 679 -35.30 -36.21 5.53
CA ASN A 679 -36.56 -35.82 4.89
C ASN A 679 -37.69 -36.87 4.97
N ASN A 680 -37.36 -38.11 5.36
CA ASN A 680 -38.32 -39.18 5.65
C ASN A 680 -38.86 -39.13 7.09
N ASN A 681 -38.80 -37.98 7.74
CA ASN A 681 -39.25 -37.71 9.11
C ASN A 681 -38.49 -38.46 10.21
N GLN A 682 -37.36 -39.10 9.88
CA GLN A 682 -36.52 -39.81 10.84
C GLN A 682 -35.41 -38.92 11.38
N LEU A 683 -35.05 -39.18 12.63
CA LEU A 683 -33.81 -38.74 13.26
C LEU A 683 -32.92 -39.97 13.41
N TYR A 684 -31.92 -40.10 12.55
CA TYR A 684 -30.97 -41.20 12.61
C TYR A 684 -29.87 -40.91 13.61
N ASN A 685 -29.34 -41.98 14.19
CA ASN A 685 -28.22 -41.94 15.12
C ASN A 685 -27.15 -42.93 14.65
N TYR A 686 -25.99 -42.39 14.26
CA TYR A 686 -24.87 -43.17 13.75
C TYR A 686 -23.73 -43.26 14.78
N THR A 687 -23.00 -44.37 14.74
CA THR A 687 -21.74 -44.56 15.46
C THR A 687 -20.57 -43.89 14.72
N LEU A 688 -19.39 -43.87 15.34
CA LEU A 688 -18.16 -43.37 14.71
C LEU A 688 -17.61 -44.30 13.62
N GLU A 689 -18.19 -45.49 13.47
CA GLU A 689 -17.89 -46.44 12.39
C GLU A 689 -18.87 -46.30 11.21
N GLY A 690 -19.81 -45.34 11.26
CA GLY A 690 -20.81 -45.12 10.22
C GLY A 690 -21.99 -46.10 10.27
N ASN A 691 -22.12 -46.89 11.32
CA ASN A 691 -23.24 -47.81 11.50
C ASN A 691 -24.39 -47.13 12.25
N LEU A 692 -25.62 -47.61 12.07
CA LEU A 692 -26.74 -47.19 12.91
C LEU A 692 -26.56 -47.72 14.33
N VAL A 693 -26.93 -46.91 15.32
CA VAL A 693 -26.87 -47.30 16.74
C VAL A 693 -27.98 -48.29 17.06
N ASP A 694 -27.61 -49.46 17.57
CA ASP A 694 -28.55 -50.44 18.10
C ASP A 694 -29.29 -49.89 19.33
N GLY A 695 -30.61 -50.11 19.39
CA GLY A 695 -31.46 -49.63 20.48
C GLY A 695 -31.87 -48.15 20.36
N TRP A 696 -31.69 -47.52 19.20
CA TRP A 696 -32.25 -46.21 18.90
C TRP A 696 -33.73 -46.32 18.51
N GLU A 697 -34.62 -45.94 19.43
CA GLU A 697 -36.07 -46.13 19.36
C GLU A 697 -36.81 -44.79 19.07
N TYR A 698 -36.29 -43.98 18.15
CA TYR A 698 -36.94 -42.74 17.74
C TYR A 698 -38.22 -42.99 16.93
N THR A 699 -39.32 -42.37 17.34
CA THR A 699 -40.59 -42.40 16.62
C THR A 699 -40.71 -41.17 15.68
N PRO A 700 -40.87 -41.36 14.36
CA PRO A 700 -41.03 -40.26 13.42
C PRO A 700 -42.19 -39.33 13.77
N SER A 701 -41.98 -38.05 13.49
CA SER A 701 -43.06 -37.06 13.49
C SER A 701 -43.75 -37.03 12.11
N LYS A 702 -44.79 -36.20 11.94
CA LYS A 702 -45.42 -35.96 10.62
C LYS A 702 -44.61 -35.00 9.73
N SER A 703 -43.48 -34.50 10.23
CA SER A 703 -42.63 -33.50 9.60
C SER A 703 -41.15 -33.82 9.84
N ALA A 704 -40.30 -33.48 8.87
CA ALA A 704 -38.88 -33.76 8.95
C ALA A 704 -38.23 -32.96 10.08
N PRO A 705 -37.24 -33.52 10.81
CA PRO A 705 -36.41 -32.72 11.68
C PRO A 705 -35.75 -31.57 10.90
N SER A 706 -35.74 -30.38 11.47
CA SER A 706 -35.18 -29.18 10.85
C SER A 706 -34.40 -28.39 11.88
N GLY A 707 -33.22 -27.89 11.55
CA GLY A 707 -32.50 -26.98 12.42
C GLY A 707 -31.88 -27.65 13.66
N LEU A 708 -32.34 -27.25 14.86
CA LEU A 708 -31.62 -27.43 16.13
C LEU A 708 -31.68 -28.89 16.62
N ILE A 709 -30.52 -29.54 16.73
CA ILE A 709 -30.32 -30.75 17.54
C ILE A 709 -29.43 -30.37 18.72
N LYS A 710 -29.98 -30.32 19.92
CA LYS A 710 -29.23 -29.95 21.14
C LYS A 710 -29.47 -30.95 22.25
N HIS A 711 -28.43 -31.13 23.06
CA HIS A 711 -28.45 -31.98 24.24
C HIS A 711 -28.21 -31.15 25.49
N PHE A 712 -28.95 -31.46 26.56
CA PHE A 712 -28.65 -31.00 27.91
C PHE A 712 -28.99 -32.09 28.92
N ILE A 713 -28.40 -31.96 30.11
CA ILE A 713 -28.63 -32.86 31.24
C ILE A 713 -29.33 -32.08 32.35
N MET A 714 -30.42 -32.64 32.89
CA MET A 714 -31.13 -32.07 34.02
C MET A 714 -31.61 -33.18 34.96
N GLY A 715 -31.23 -33.11 36.23
CA GLY A 715 -31.54 -34.15 37.21
C GLY A 715 -31.06 -35.55 36.79
N ASN A 716 -29.82 -35.64 36.29
CA ASN A 716 -29.19 -36.87 35.76
C ASN A 716 -29.94 -37.54 34.59
N LYS A 717 -30.79 -36.79 33.88
CA LYS A 717 -31.52 -37.26 32.70
C LYS A 717 -31.05 -36.51 31.46
N ASP A 718 -30.84 -37.25 30.37
CA ASP A 718 -30.52 -36.67 29.06
C ASP A 718 -31.78 -36.22 28.33
N TYR A 719 -31.72 -35.01 27.77
CA TYR A 719 -32.75 -34.42 26.94
C TYR A 719 -32.12 -34.02 25.61
N ILE A 720 -32.63 -34.59 24.52
CA ILE A 720 -32.24 -34.29 23.15
C ILE A 720 -33.41 -33.56 22.51
N VAL A 721 -33.23 -32.27 22.27
CA VAL A 721 -34.23 -31.38 21.70
C VAL A 721 -34.04 -31.37 20.20
N VAL A 722 -35.11 -31.70 19.47
CA VAL A 722 -35.15 -31.70 18.02
C VAL A 722 -36.41 -30.99 17.56
N THR A 723 -36.23 -30.02 16.69
CA THR A 723 -37.34 -29.32 16.05
C THR A 723 -37.58 -29.85 14.66
N THR A 724 -38.78 -29.64 14.14
CA THR A 724 -39.24 -30.13 12.85
C THR A 724 -39.75 -28.99 11.99
N GLU A 725 -39.81 -29.17 10.67
CA GLU A 725 -40.11 -28.09 9.71
C GLU A 725 -41.46 -27.41 10.00
N ASN A 726 -42.44 -28.15 10.50
CA ASN A 726 -43.74 -27.60 10.90
C ASN A 726 -43.76 -26.93 12.30
N GLY A 727 -42.60 -26.75 12.94
CA GLY A 727 -42.46 -26.12 14.25
C GLY A 727 -42.73 -27.02 15.45
N LYS A 728 -43.04 -28.31 15.26
CA LYS A 728 -43.16 -29.24 16.40
C LYS A 728 -41.78 -29.49 17.03
N VAL A 729 -41.74 -29.49 18.36
CA VAL A 729 -40.53 -29.79 19.15
C VAL A 729 -40.67 -31.17 19.77
N LYS A 730 -39.76 -32.09 19.43
CA LYS A 730 -39.61 -33.36 20.12
C LYS A 730 -38.47 -33.27 21.12
N VAL A 731 -38.71 -33.76 22.33
CA VAL A 731 -37.66 -33.92 23.33
C VAL A 731 -37.55 -35.39 23.65
N VAL A 732 -36.44 -36.00 23.23
CA VAL A 732 -36.20 -37.44 23.37
C VAL A 732 -35.08 -37.72 24.35
N GLN A 733 -35.04 -38.92 24.88
CA GLN A 733 -33.96 -39.38 25.76
C GLN A 733 -32.80 -40.00 24.95
N ARG A 734 -31.72 -40.41 25.65
CA ARG A 734 -30.50 -40.98 25.05
C ARG A 734 -30.75 -42.15 24.09
N ASN A 735 -31.80 -42.94 24.28
CA ASN A 735 -32.17 -44.06 23.39
C ASN A 735 -33.21 -43.69 22.31
N GLY A 736 -33.56 -42.42 22.14
CA GLY A 736 -34.47 -41.95 21.10
C GLY A 736 -35.96 -41.95 21.48
N LYS A 737 -36.37 -42.57 22.60
CA LYS A 737 -37.77 -42.50 23.06
C LYS A 737 -38.16 -41.09 23.47
N ASP A 738 -39.43 -40.75 23.26
CA ASP A 738 -39.99 -39.49 23.72
C ASP A 738 -39.85 -39.36 25.25
N ARG A 739 -39.30 -38.23 25.67
CA ARG A 739 -39.09 -37.88 27.08
C ARG A 739 -40.12 -36.86 27.56
N LEU A 740 -40.47 -35.90 26.69
CA LEU A 740 -41.53 -34.92 26.93
C LEU A 740 -42.52 -34.96 25.76
N GLU A 741 -43.80 -34.83 26.10
CA GLU A 741 -44.87 -34.62 25.13
C GLU A 741 -45.29 -33.16 25.15
N LEU A 742 -44.75 -32.37 24.22
CA LEU A 742 -45.15 -30.98 24.02
C LEU A 742 -46.31 -30.93 23.04
N LYS A 743 -47.42 -30.29 23.43
CA LYS A 743 -48.60 -30.08 22.58
C LYS A 743 -48.46 -28.80 21.77
N ASN A 744 -47.80 -27.80 22.33
CA ASN A 744 -47.53 -26.53 21.66
C ASN A 744 -46.36 -26.65 20.67
N SER A 745 -46.33 -25.74 19.70
CA SER A 745 -45.33 -25.70 18.63
C SER A 745 -44.84 -24.27 18.39
N ILE A 746 -43.68 -24.15 17.76
CA ILE A 746 -43.05 -22.87 17.40
C ILE A 746 -43.26 -22.56 15.90
N THR A 747 -44.48 -22.73 15.40
CA THR A 747 -44.84 -22.57 13.98
C THR A 747 -44.44 -21.21 13.41
N ASN A 748 -44.12 -21.16 12.11
CA ASN A 748 -43.77 -19.95 11.34
C ASN A 748 -42.44 -19.27 11.74
N THR A 749 -41.46 -20.02 12.27
CA THR A 749 -40.17 -19.45 12.67
C THR A 749 -39.20 -19.27 11.49
N ILE A 750 -38.56 -18.10 11.42
CA ILE A 750 -37.59 -17.75 10.36
C ILE A 750 -36.13 -17.95 10.79
N ASN A 751 -35.89 -18.22 12.08
CA ASN A 751 -34.63 -17.90 12.75
C ASN A 751 -33.98 -19.05 13.51
N ASN A 752 -32.68 -18.84 13.83
CA ASN A 752 -31.93 -19.70 14.75
C ASN A 752 -32.73 -19.86 16.04
N GLN A 753 -32.98 -21.11 16.39
CA GLN A 753 -33.63 -21.46 17.63
C GLN A 753 -32.56 -21.54 18.71
N TYR A 754 -32.82 -20.92 19.86
CA TYR A 754 -31.93 -20.94 21.01
C TYR A 754 -32.56 -21.78 22.11
N LEU A 755 -31.80 -22.77 22.60
CA LEU A 755 -32.18 -23.50 23.80
C LEU A 755 -31.63 -22.74 25.01
N VAL A 756 -32.53 -22.27 25.87
CA VAL A 756 -32.18 -21.69 27.17
C VAL A 756 -32.47 -22.76 28.22
N VAL A 757 -31.41 -23.26 28.85
CA VAL A 757 -31.51 -24.29 29.91
C VAL A 757 -31.58 -23.58 31.26
N GLY A 758 -32.74 -23.68 31.91
CA GLY A 758 -32.96 -23.16 33.26
C GLY A 758 -32.60 -24.17 34.34
N ASN A 759 -32.91 -23.82 35.59
CA ASN A 759 -32.70 -24.70 36.75
C ASN A 759 -33.69 -25.89 36.79
N ASP A 760 -34.80 -25.78 36.07
CA ASP A 760 -35.83 -26.81 35.94
C ASP A 760 -36.47 -26.77 34.53
N LEU A 761 -37.40 -27.68 34.25
CA LEU A 761 -38.11 -27.73 32.96
C LEU A 761 -39.08 -26.57 32.76
N ALA A 762 -39.57 -25.94 33.83
CA ALA A 762 -40.47 -24.80 33.76
C ALA A 762 -39.74 -23.51 33.34
N ASN A 763 -38.43 -23.44 33.57
CA ASN A 763 -37.55 -22.36 33.18
C ASN A 763 -36.62 -22.74 32.01
N THR A 764 -36.74 -23.95 31.49
CA THR A 764 -36.06 -24.38 30.26
C THR A 764 -36.99 -24.19 29.08
N PHE A 765 -36.54 -23.49 28.06
CA PHE A 765 -37.36 -23.19 26.90
C PHE A 765 -36.55 -23.12 25.62
N LEU A 766 -37.24 -23.40 24.52
CA LEU A 766 -36.78 -23.07 23.19
C LEU A 766 -37.33 -21.70 22.83
N THR A 767 -36.46 -20.78 22.40
CA THR A 767 -36.87 -19.46 21.92
C THR A 767 -36.49 -19.27 20.46
N SER A 768 -37.36 -18.66 19.70
CA SER A 768 -37.14 -18.29 18.30
C SER A 768 -37.98 -17.05 17.95
N MET A 769 -37.93 -16.62 16.71
CA MET A 769 -38.70 -15.51 16.20
C MET A 769 -39.40 -15.90 14.90
N ASP A 770 -40.67 -15.52 14.78
CA ASP A 770 -41.53 -15.84 13.63
C ASP A 770 -41.43 -14.84 12.48
N THR A 771 -42.06 -15.18 11.35
CA THR A 771 -42.10 -14.36 10.12
C THR A 771 -42.71 -12.99 10.28
N SER A 772 -43.39 -12.73 11.40
CA SER A 772 -43.98 -11.44 11.74
C SER A 772 -43.15 -10.69 12.80
N GLY A 773 -41.97 -11.19 13.16
CA GLY A 773 -41.10 -10.60 14.19
C GLY A 773 -41.50 -10.92 15.62
N ASN A 774 -42.48 -11.80 15.86
CA ASN A 774 -42.85 -12.18 17.23
C ASN A 774 -41.83 -13.15 17.81
N VAL A 775 -41.46 -12.93 19.05
CA VAL A 775 -40.56 -13.83 19.78
C VAL A 775 -41.42 -14.90 20.45
N ILE A 776 -41.16 -16.15 20.11
CA ILE A 776 -41.89 -17.31 20.64
C ILE A 776 -40.97 -18.03 21.61
N LYS A 777 -41.45 -18.26 22.84
CA LYS A 777 -40.80 -19.12 23.84
C LYS A 777 -41.69 -20.32 24.13
N LEU A 778 -41.21 -21.51 23.81
CA LEU A 778 -41.84 -22.77 24.19
C LEU A 778 -41.08 -23.38 25.37
N PHE A 779 -41.67 -23.29 26.54
CA PHE A 779 -41.14 -23.88 27.76
C PHE A 779 -41.39 -25.39 27.81
N PHE A 780 -40.52 -26.12 28.50
CA PHE A 780 -40.57 -27.59 28.54
C PHE A 780 -41.54 -28.15 29.59
N ASN A 781 -42.32 -27.26 30.21
CA ASN A 781 -43.60 -27.55 30.85
C ASN A 781 -44.81 -27.32 29.89
N ASP A 782 -44.56 -27.19 28.59
CA ASP A 782 -45.52 -26.94 27.52
C ASP A 782 -46.18 -25.54 27.55
N LYS A 783 -45.71 -24.60 28.39
CA LYS A 783 -46.17 -23.20 28.33
C LYS A 783 -45.61 -22.53 27.07
N LEU A 784 -46.48 -21.86 26.31
CA LEU A 784 -46.10 -21.01 25.18
C LEU A 784 -46.24 -19.53 25.58
N GLU A 785 -45.17 -18.75 25.38
CA GLU A 785 -45.19 -17.29 25.48
C GLU A 785 -44.87 -16.67 24.13
N GLN A 786 -45.59 -15.60 23.78
CA GLN A 786 -45.37 -14.85 22.55
C GLN A 786 -45.24 -13.36 22.90
N ILE A 787 -44.16 -12.74 22.43
CA ILE A 787 -43.90 -11.32 22.58
C ILE A 787 -43.99 -10.68 21.20
N LYS A 788 -44.91 -9.72 21.04
CA LYS A 788 -45.11 -9.01 19.77
C LYS A 788 -44.14 -7.83 19.65
N PRO A 789 -43.67 -7.49 18.44
CA PRO A 789 -42.92 -6.25 18.22
C PRO A 789 -43.83 -5.04 18.47
N ILE A 790 -43.25 -3.92 18.95
CA ILE A 790 -43.99 -2.65 19.14
C ILE A 790 -44.21 -1.93 17.80
N ASP A 791 -43.31 -2.12 16.84
CA ASP A 791 -43.37 -1.47 15.53
C ASP A 791 -43.90 -2.46 14.48
N ASN A 792 -44.96 -2.10 13.76
CA ASN A 792 -45.62 -2.94 12.75
C ASN A 792 -44.89 -2.93 11.39
N GLN A 793 -43.62 -2.51 11.35
CA GLN A 793 -42.83 -2.51 10.12
C GLN A 793 -42.48 -3.95 9.70
N ILE A 794 -42.77 -4.27 8.46
CA ILE A 794 -42.50 -5.57 7.84
C ILE A 794 -41.01 -5.62 7.51
N SER A 795 -40.30 -6.62 8.04
CA SER A 795 -38.85 -6.79 7.87
C SER A 795 -38.52 -7.90 6.87
N ASP A 796 -37.49 -7.70 6.06
CA ASP A 796 -36.94 -8.75 5.18
C ASP A 796 -36.12 -9.78 5.97
N PHE A 797 -35.44 -9.35 7.03
CA PHE A 797 -34.72 -10.22 7.95
C PHE A 797 -35.01 -9.85 9.40
N TYR A 798 -35.24 -10.89 10.19
CA TYR A 798 -35.37 -10.77 11.63
C TYR A 798 -34.20 -11.49 12.29
N PHE A 799 -33.65 -10.95 13.38
CA PHE A 799 -32.63 -11.62 14.17
C PHE A 799 -32.80 -11.35 15.66
N PHE A 800 -32.55 -12.36 16.49
CA PHE A 800 -32.69 -12.27 17.94
C PHE A 800 -31.46 -12.84 18.62
N SER A 801 -30.95 -12.12 19.62
CA SER A 801 -29.88 -12.58 20.49
C SER A 801 -30.38 -12.68 21.93
N PRO A 802 -30.29 -13.85 22.60
CA PRO A 802 -30.60 -13.98 24.02
C PRO A 802 -29.55 -13.32 24.94
N ILE A 803 -28.57 -12.62 24.35
CA ILE A 803 -27.48 -11.91 25.03
C ILE A 803 -27.66 -10.42 24.77
N SER A 804 -27.52 -9.60 25.81
CA SER A 804 -27.49 -8.15 25.71
C SER A 804 -26.23 -7.68 24.99
N ILE A 805 -26.39 -6.73 24.07
CA ILE A 805 -25.25 -6.06 23.43
C ILE A 805 -24.67 -4.93 24.30
N THR A 806 -25.47 -4.32 25.17
CA THR A 806 -25.07 -3.17 26.00
C THR A 806 -24.93 -3.55 27.47
N PRO A 807 -23.85 -3.12 28.17
CA PRO A 807 -23.66 -3.41 29.61
C PRO A 807 -24.77 -2.87 30.52
N THR A 808 -25.49 -1.84 30.09
CA THR A 808 -26.50 -1.12 30.87
C THR A 808 -27.91 -1.70 30.77
N VAL A 809 -28.15 -2.63 29.85
CA VAL A 809 -29.47 -3.23 29.59
C VAL A 809 -29.42 -4.71 29.96
N ASN A 810 -30.22 -5.11 30.96
CA ASN A 810 -30.41 -6.52 31.28
C ASN A 810 -31.44 -7.13 30.32
N GLY A 811 -31.06 -8.21 29.63
CA GLY A 811 -31.98 -9.00 28.81
C GLY A 811 -31.49 -9.26 27.41
N ALA A 812 -32.41 -9.61 26.52
CA ALA A 812 -32.12 -9.96 25.15
C ALA A 812 -32.20 -8.75 24.22
N THR A 813 -31.47 -8.78 23.10
CA THR A 813 -31.50 -7.74 22.07
C THR A 813 -32.17 -8.29 20.81
N TYR A 814 -33.13 -7.52 20.28
CA TYR A 814 -33.84 -7.84 19.05
C TYR A 814 -33.32 -6.96 17.91
N PHE A 815 -33.04 -7.58 16.77
CA PHE A 815 -32.58 -6.90 15.57
C PHE A 815 -33.59 -7.08 14.44
N TYR A 816 -33.92 -5.96 13.80
CA TYR A 816 -34.83 -5.91 12.66
C TYR A 816 -34.07 -5.32 11.49
N CYS A 817 -34.02 -6.03 10.36
CA CYS A 817 -33.43 -5.52 9.13
C CYS A 817 -34.46 -5.46 8.01
N TYR A 818 -34.64 -4.29 7.42
CA TYR A 818 -35.48 -4.09 6.25
C TYR A 818 -34.70 -3.28 5.23
N GLU A 819 -34.63 -3.79 4.00
CA GLU A 819 -33.80 -3.21 2.95
C GLU A 819 -32.36 -2.92 3.43
N ASN A 820 -31.99 -1.65 3.56
CA ASN A 820 -30.70 -1.17 3.99
C ASN A 820 -30.67 -0.68 5.44
N THR A 821 -31.70 -0.93 6.26
CA THR A 821 -31.79 -0.42 7.63
C THR A 821 -31.70 -1.54 8.66
N LEU A 822 -30.91 -1.33 9.72
CA LEU A 822 -30.82 -2.15 10.92
C LEU A 822 -31.36 -1.40 12.14
N VAL A 823 -32.32 -1.99 12.84
CA VAL A 823 -32.86 -1.49 14.10
C VAL A 823 -32.55 -2.48 15.22
N ALA A 824 -32.04 -2.00 16.36
CA ALA A 824 -31.83 -2.80 17.55
C ALA A 824 -32.75 -2.33 18.69
N ASN A 825 -33.44 -3.26 19.35
CA ASN A 825 -34.34 -3.00 20.47
C ASN A 825 -33.96 -3.83 21.71
N ASP A 826 -34.30 -3.33 22.89
CA ASP A 826 -34.17 -4.05 24.16
C ASP A 826 -35.28 -5.10 24.37
N ALA A 827 -35.21 -5.83 25.49
CA ALA A 827 -36.18 -6.85 25.88
C ALA A 827 -37.64 -6.33 25.94
N SER A 828 -37.82 -5.03 26.21
CA SER A 828 -39.10 -4.32 26.31
C SER A 828 -39.51 -3.67 24.99
N GLN A 829 -38.78 -3.94 23.90
CA GLN A 829 -38.95 -3.37 22.56
C GLN A 829 -38.68 -1.85 22.46
N ASN A 830 -37.98 -1.26 23.43
CA ASN A 830 -37.48 0.11 23.29
C ASN A 830 -36.31 0.11 22.31
N LYS A 831 -36.30 1.08 21.39
CA LYS A 831 -35.23 1.25 20.41
C LYS A 831 -33.92 1.64 21.10
N LEU A 832 -32.90 0.81 20.94
CA LEU A 832 -31.51 1.08 21.35
C LEU A 832 -30.83 1.97 20.32
N PHE A 833 -30.88 1.59 19.04
CA PHE A 833 -30.40 2.38 17.91
C PHE A 833 -31.08 1.97 16.61
N SER A 834 -30.91 2.81 15.57
CA SER A 834 -31.32 2.54 14.19
C SER A 834 -30.24 3.09 13.27
N LEU A 835 -29.79 2.29 12.31
CA LEU A 835 -28.75 2.67 11.36
C LEU A 835 -29.15 2.26 9.95
N GLU A 836 -28.99 3.18 9.01
CA GLU A 836 -29.19 2.96 7.59
C GLU A 836 -27.84 2.84 6.87
N PHE A 837 -27.71 1.83 6.01
CA PHE A 837 -26.52 1.53 5.22
C PHE A 837 -26.67 2.03 3.78
N SER A 838 -25.55 2.19 3.07
CA SER A 838 -25.54 2.64 1.67
C SER A 838 -26.09 1.61 0.68
N SER A 839 -26.26 0.35 1.09
CA SER A 839 -26.86 -0.69 0.26
C SER A 839 -27.65 -1.72 1.09
N LYS A 840 -28.48 -2.52 0.40
CA LYS A 840 -29.34 -3.53 1.02
C LYS A 840 -28.54 -4.52 1.86
N ILE A 841 -29.02 -4.79 3.07
CA ILE A 841 -28.53 -5.84 3.96
C ILE A 841 -28.92 -7.19 3.34
N THR A 842 -27.95 -8.08 3.15
CA THR A 842 -28.14 -9.35 2.44
C THR A 842 -28.20 -10.55 3.36
N HIS A 843 -27.69 -10.40 4.58
CA HIS A 843 -27.62 -11.48 5.56
C HIS A 843 -28.04 -10.99 6.94
N LYS A 844 -28.49 -11.95 7.76
CA LYS A 844 -28.81 -11.70 9.17
C LYS A 844 -27.57 -11.17 9.91
N PRO A 845 -27.71 -10.17 10.78
CA PRO A 845 -26.61 -9.67 11.58
C PRO A 845 -25.96 -10.76 12.44
N GLN A 846 -24.66 -10.65 12.67
CA GLN A 846 -23.88 -11.55 13.51
C GLN A 846 -23.44 -10.83 14.78
N ILE A 847 -23.44 -11.52 15.93
CA ILE A 847 -22.94 -10.96 17.19
C ILE A 847 -21.61 -11.61 17.54
N PHE A 848 -20.59 -10.78 17.67
CA PHE A 848 -19.25 -11.18 18.08
C PHE A 848 -19.01 -10.74 19.52
N THR A 849 -18.37 -11.61 20.31
CA THR A 849 -17.89 -11.26 21.65
C THR A 849 -16.40 -11.06 21.57
N MET A 850 -15.94 -9.84 21.85
CA MET A 850 -14.53 -9.48 21.80
C MET A 850 -13.78 -9.97 23.05
N PRO A 851 -12.43 -10.05 23.03
CA PRO A 851 -11.62 -10.49 24.17
C PRO A 851 -11.85 -9.67 25.45
N ASP A 852 -12.14 -8.37 25.30
CA ASP A 852 -12.52 -7.46 26.38
C ASP A 852 -13.97 -7.65 26.88
N LYS A 853 -14.67 -8.67 26.35
CA LYS A 853 -16.08 -9.03 26.59
C LYS A 853 -17.10 -8.08 25.99
N THR A 854 -16.69 -7.01 25.31
CA THR A 854 -17.60 -6.13 24.59
C THR A 854 -18.23 -6.87 23.40
N LYS A 855 -19.38 -6.38 22.95
CA LYS A 855 -20.08 -6.96 21.81
C LYS A 855 -19.84 -6.13 20.55
N ARG A 856 -19.77 -6.81 19.41
CA ARG A 856 -19.80 -6.18 18.08
C ARG A 856 -20.85 -6.83 17.21
N ILE A 857 -21.41 -6.03 16.32
CA ILE A 857 -22.52 -6.42 15.45
C ILE A 857 -21.98 -6.38 14.03
N GLY A 858 -21.87 -7.54 13.39
CA GLY A 858 -21.50 -7.65 11.99
C GLY A 858 -22.70 -7.57 11.08
N VAL A 859 -22.59 -6.78 10.02
CA VAL A 859 -23.64 -6.61 9.01
C VAL A 859 -23.04 -6.82 7.63
N VAL A 860 -23.75 -7.57 6.79
CA VAL A 860 -23.34 -7.84 5.40
C VAL A 860 -24.33 -7.15 4.48
N THR A 861 -23.82 -6.38 3.53
CA THR A 861 -24.61 -5.65 2.53
C THR A 861 -24.17 -6.03 1.13
N ASN A 862 -24.87 -5.53 0.11
CA ASN A 862 -24.47 -5.71 -1.30
C ASN A 862 -23.11 -5.05 -1.64
N SER A 863 -22.70 -4.02 -0.90
CA SER A 863 -21.52 -3.21 -1.20
C SER A 863 -20.35 -3.44 -0.24
N GLY A 864 -20.47 -4.37 0.70
CA GLY A 864 -19.43 -4.66 1.69
C GLY A 864 -19.97 -5.11 3.04
N ILE A 865 -19.06 -5.32 3.98
CA ILE A 865 -19.35 -5.68 5.37
C ILE A 865 -19.08 -4.52 6.32
N TYR A 866 -19.84 -4.48 7.41
CA TYR A 866 -19.74 -3.48 8.48
C TYR A 866 -19.58 -4.18 9.82
N LEU A 867 -18.88 -3.52 10.75
CA LEU A 867 -18.82 -3.91 12.15
C LEU A 867 -19.26 -2.70 12.98
N LEU A 868 -20.21 -2.89 13.89
CA LEU A 868 -20.72 -1.85 14.76
C LEU A 868 -20.38 -2.18 16.21
N ASN A 869 -20.16 -1.15 17.03
CA ASN A 869 -20.11 -1.29 18.47
C ASN A 869 -21.51 -1.48 19.09
N ASP A 870 -21.56 -1.69 20.40
CA ASP A 870 -22.80 -1.89 21.16
C ASP A 870 -23.74 -0.68 21.17
N ALA A 871 -23.22 0.52 20.87
CA ALA A 871 -24.00 1.74 20.69
C ALA A 871 -24.54 1.92 19.27
N GLY A 872 -24.28 0.98 18.34
CA GLY A 872 -24.73 1.08 16.95
C GLY A 872 -23.89 2.04 16.09
N VAL A 873 -22.69 2.41 16.55
CA VAL A 873 -21.74 3.21 15.78
C VAL A 873 -20.86 2.27 14.94
N ILE A 874 -20.71 2.58 13.65
CA ILE A 874 -19.80 1.85 12.76
C ILE A 874 -18.37 2.00 13.29
N GLU A 875 -17.68 0.88 13.45
CA GLU A 875 -16.29 0.85 13.88
C GLU A 875 -15.37 1.52 12.87
N GLN A 876 -14.25 2.06 13.38
CA GLN A 876 -13.27 2.71 12.53
C GLN A 876 -12.80 1.77 11.40
N ASP A 877 -12.59 2.35 10.22
CA ASP A 877 -12.09 1.68 9.03
C ASP A 877 -13.08 0.67 8.37
N PHE A 878 -14.37 0.70 8.70
CA PHE A 878 -15.45 0.01 7.97
C PHE A 878 -16.21 0.98 7.03
N PRO A 879 -16.78 0.51 5.91
CA PRO A 879 -16.93 -0.90 5.49
C PRO A 879 -15.67 -1.54 4.91
N LEU A 880 -15.63 -2.89 4.91
CA LEU A 880 -14.63 -3.70 4.22
C LEU A 880 -15.24 -4.46 3.04
N ALA A 881 -14.39 -4.86 2.08
CA ALA A 881 -14.81 -5.72 0.98
C ALA A 881 -15.16 -7.13 1.50
N GLY A 882 -16.23 -7.71 0.96
CA GLY A 882 -16.88 -8.91 1.52
C GLY A 882 -18.37 -8.94 1.21
N SER A 883 -18.88 -10.11 0.80
CA SER A 883 -20.30 -10.33 0.48
C SER A 883 -20.92 -11.55 1.19
N THR A 884 -20.14 -12.26 2.01
CA THR A 884 -20.63 -13.37 2.83
C THR A 884 -20.69 -12.97 4.31
N PRO A 885 -21.41 -13.72 5.16
CA PRO A 885 -21.15 -13.75 6.60
C PRO A 885 -19.66 -13.98 6.87
N PHE A 886 -19.17 -13.41 7.96
CA PHE A 886 -17.75 -13.39 8.28
C PHE A 886 -17.47 -13.87 9.70
N MET A 887 -16.19 -14.15 9.98
CA MET A 887 -15.70 -14.61 11.28
C MET A 887 -14.70 -13.60 11.83
N ILE A 888 -14.75 -13.35 13.14
CA ILE A 888 -13.76 -12.56 13.87
C ILE A 888 -13.15 -13.41 14.96
N GLU A 889 -11.83 -13.50 15.00
CA GLU A 889 -11.10 -14.28 16.00
C GLU A 889 -9.60 -13.98 15.98
N ASP A 890 -8.90 -14.28 17.08
CA ASP A 890 -7.44 -14.42 17.05
C ASP A 890 -7.05 -15.74 16.37
N ILE A 891 -6.63 -15.66 15.11
CA ILE A 891 -6.33 -16.84 14.29
C ILE A 891 -4.92 -17.39 14.57
N ASN A 892 -3.99 -16.51 14.94
CA ASN A 892 -2.57 -16.85 15.13
C ASN A 892 -2.18 -17.07 16.60
N ASN A 893 -3.07 -16.82 17.54
CA ASN A 893 -2.82 -16.73 18.99
C ASN A 893 -1.77 -15.67 19.34
N ASP A 894 -1.76 -14.54 18.62
CA ASP A 894 -0.85 -13.41 18.84
C ASP A 894 -1.52 -12.23 19.56
N ASN A 895 -2.75 -12.43 20.06
CA ASN A 895 -3.66 -11.43 20.62
C ASN A 895 -4.10 -10.36 19.62
N VAL A 896 -4.00 -10.63 18.32
CA VAL A 896 -4.50 -9.74 17.26
C VAL A 896 -5.75 -10.37 16.65
N LEU A 897 -6.84 -9.62 16.61
CA LEU A 897 -8.07 -10.10 16.00
C LEU A 897 -7.99 -10.01 14.47
N ASN A 898 -8.39 -11.09 13.81
CA ASN A 898 -8.49 -11.18 12.38
C ASN A 898 -9.96 -11.33 11.96
N LEU A 899 -10.31 -10.74 10.81
CA LEU A 899 -11.61 -10.90 10.18
C LEU A 899 -11.46 -11.72 8.90
N VAL A 900 -12.25 -12.78 8.73
CA VAL A 900 -12.23 -13.60 7.50
C VAL A 900 -13.59 -13.56 6.82
N VAL A 901 -13.61 -13.23 5.52
CA VAL A 901 -14.83 -13.06 4.73
C VAL A 901 -14.62 -13.48 3.28
N GLY A 902 -15.68 -13.92 2.61
CA GLY A 902 -15.69 -14.21 1.18
C GLY A 902 -16.30 -13.08 0.35
N GLU A 903 -15.80 -12.88 -0.86
CA GLU A 903 -16.45 -12.10 -1.91
C GLU A 903 -16.19 -12.74 -3.27
N LYS A 904 -17.24 -13.00 -4.05
CA LYS A 904 -17.11 -13.73 -5.33
C LYS A 904 -16.30 -15.02 -5.13
N ASN A 905 -15.15 -15.17 -5.79
CA ASN A 905 -14.22 -16.30 -5.65
C ASN A 905 -13.00 -16.00 -4.75
N LEU A 906 -13.00 -14.89 -4.01
CA LEU A 906 -11.91 -14.47 -3.13
C LEU A 906 -12.28 -14.67 -1.66
N VAL A 907 -11.34 -15.25 -0.90
CA VAL A 907 -11.37 -15.24 0.57
C VAL A 907 -10.39 -14.18 1.05
N TYR A 908 -10.89 -13.19 1.79
CA TYR A 908 -10.10 -12.15 2.43
C TYR A 908 -9.82 -12.50 3.89
N MET A 909 -8.62 -12.19 4.36
CA MET A 909 -8.33 -12.05 5.79
C MET A 909 -7.88 -10.62 6.09
N TYR A 910 -8.55 -9.94 7.01
CA TYR A 910 -8.22 -8.58 7.45
C TYR A 910 -7.67 -8.57 8.87
N ASN A 911 -6.87 -7.55 9.18
CA ASN A 911 -6.47 -7.23 10.54
C ASN A 911 -7.46 -6.23 11.20
N LEU A 912 -7.95 -6.56 12.40
CA LEU A 912 -8.77 -5.67 13.23
C LEU A 912 -7.86 -5.08 14.33
N LYS A 913 -7.88 -3.75 14.42
CA LYS A 913 -7.11 -2.99 15.42
C LYS A 913 -7.93 -2.76 16.69
#